data_AF-A0A1Q7W9M8-F1
#
_entry.id   AF-A0A1Q7W9M8-F1
#
_cell.length_a   1.000
_cell.length_b   1.000
_cell.length_c   1.000
_cell.angle_alpha   90.00
_cell.angle_beta   90.00
_cell.angle_gamma   90.00
#
_symmetry.space_group_name_H-M   'P 1'
#
loop_
_entity.id
_entity.type
_entity.pdbx_description
1 polymer ?
#
loop_
_entity_poly.entity_id
_entity_poly.type
_entity_poly.pdbx_seq_one_letter_code
_entity_poly.pdbx_strand_id
1 'polypeptide(L)'
;MTGVKPVPSRFTKAPDTATGVFTPTAITFPAAADAALDLSSAPAASGNPAPSRATGTPVWAQPVPDAHGRYAGPVRLNVHVLGHSAALAAGVTGVLLTVAPAGPGAGPVRVGVDYSRFAQAYGGNFGSRLRLVRLPACVLDTPREAACRQATPLAATNDATAKTVSAPVTLGAPGVGAATTTTAAPMVLAATSDPGQEGGSAGSYAATTLKPSGSWTAGGSTGSLRYDYPVSMPPAASSLVPRLALSYDSAGVDGQTASTQAQASWVGDGWSTPDSFVEQSFVSCSDKPEGSASPVSTSDMCYNGPILTLSLNGSSSALVWDAGKSVWRPQTENGEVVTHVTGAGNGSGTYNTDYWTVTDRSGTVFQFGRNQLPGWVAGKPTTNSVNSEPVYSAHAGDPCYNAAGFSASVCTMAYRWNLDYVTDAHGNAMAYYYQKDTNYYGQDNGARMTAYVRDSHLDHIDYGFTDPNAYGTPPDRVSFSTGPRCVSGTCTPLNATTKANWPDVPFDLICAQGSTCTSQAPSFFSTVRLTSVTAQQYSTATATYQAVDSYALAQSMPPTGDGTSPTLWLDSVTHTGSGVSPGGPAAPITLPPVVFGKVQLANRVDNVTDGLPAFYRYRIASVTTETGSVISPTYQLVNACTAPVTIAPAANTSSCYPVSWTPPGYTAPFLDWFNRYVVSKVTATDPTGGAPATATSYVFKDHGAAWHYDDNELVQPKYRTYGQFRGYSDVITLTGDGANDPQAKFETVYYRGMSRDNNTTAVTLTDSAGGQHDDTDQLSGNVLETTAYLGNGGPVDHSTVTSYWVSAPTATRSRSGLPALTANWVAPAETYTRQAVTTGGTTTWRYTETDTTYDGTVTDTNVGLPVRTYTHTVPAGAPYDLCTTTTYTANPAVHRR
;
A
#
# COMPACT_ATOMS: atom_id res chain seq x y z
N MET A 1 -54.39 -18.55 -15.62
CA MET A 1 -53.93 -18.70 -14.23
C MET A 1 -53.87 -17.31 -13.61
N THR A 2 -54.82 -16.97 -12.75
CA THR A 2 -54.80 -15.81 -11.86
C THR A 2 -53.98 -16.17 -10.64
N GLY A 3 -52.78 -15.60 -10.50
CA GLY A 3 -51.94 -15.92 -9.34
C GLY A 3 -50.48 -15.46 -9.39
N VAL A 4 -50.18 -14.28 -9.93
CA VAL A 4 -48.85 -13.67 -9.71
C VAL A 4 -48.99 -12.67 -8.57
N LYS A 5 -48.55 -13.07 -7.36
CA LYS A 5 -48.29 -12.12 -6.29
C LYS A 5 -46.90 -11.52 -6.51
N PRO A 6 -46.73 -10.20 -6.44
CA PRO A 6 -45.41 -9.60 -6.38
C PRO A 6 -44.66 -10.20 -5.20
N VAL A 7 -43.45 -10.71 -5.42
CA VAL A 7 -42.53 -11.01 -4.33
C VAL A 7 -42.16 -9.67 -3.70
N PRO A 8 -42.54 -9.38 -2.44
CA PRO A 8 -42.06 -8.19 -1.78
C PRO A 8 -40.58 -8.41 -1.50
N SER A 9 -39.69 -7.88 -2.33
CA SER A 9 -38.28 -7.75 -2.00
C SER A 9 -38.16 -6.72 -0.89
N ARG A 10 -38.31 -7.17 0.36
CA ARG A 10 -37.84 -6.42 1.51
C ARG A 10 -36.33 -6.52 1.52
N PHE A 11 -35.67 -5.75 0.66
CA PHE A 11 -34.31 -5.34 0.96
C PHE A 11 -34.41 -4.53 2.24
N THR A 12 -34.07 -5.14 3.37
CA THR A 12 -33.66 -4.37 4.53
C THR A 12 -32.46 -3.56 4.06
N LYS A 13 -32.70 -2.30 3.73
CA LYS A 13 -31.63 -1.30 3.59
C LYS A 13 -30.87 -1.42 4.90
N ALA A 14 -29.66 -2.00 4.86
CA ALA A 14 -28.77 -1.95 6.01
C ALA A 14 -28.73 -0.48 6.44
N PRO A 15 -28.89 -0.16 7.73
CA PRO A 15 -28.91 1.23 8.17
C PRO A 15 -27.66 1.91 7.64
N ASP A 16 -27.88 2.87 6.73
CA ASP A 16 -26.83 3.70 6.15
C ASP A 16 -26.37 4.67 7.24
N THR A 17 -25.46 4.17 8.07
CA THR A 17 -24.73 4.95 9.07
C THR A 17 -23.66 5.83 8.41
N ALA A 18 -23.50 5.78 7.08
CA ALA A 18 -22.37 6.30 6.32
C ALA A 18 -22.65 7.61 5.54
N THR A 19 -23.76 8.29 5.83
CA THR A 19 -24.03 9.68 5.37
C THR A 19 -23.42 10.75 6.28
N GLY A 20 -22.79 10.35 7.39
CA GLY A 20 -22.17 11.28 8.34
C GLY A 20 -20.93 11.95 7.75
N VAL A 21 -20.93 13.28 7.72
CA VAL A 21 -19.73 14.09 7.45
C VAL A 21 -18.84 14.06 8.70
N PHE A 22 -17.56 13.68 8.56
CA PHE A 22 -16.63 13.73 9.69
C PHE A 22 -16.52 15.15 10.24
N THR A 23 -16.72 15.29 11.54
CA THR A 23 -16.44 16.52 12.29
C THR A 23 -15.57 16.15 13.50
N PRO A 24 -14.40 16.79 13.68
CA PRO A 24 -13.54 16.50 14.82
C PRO A 24 -14.20 16.98 16.11
N THR A 25 -14.29 16.11 17.11
CA THR A 25 -14.87 16.41 18.43
C THR A 25 -13.85 16.26 19.56
N ALA A 26 -12.88 15.37 19.40
CA ALA A 26 -11.82 15.12 20.37
C ALA A 26 -10.57 15.97 20.06
N ILE A 27 -10.66 17.30 20.28
CA ILE A 27 -9.59 18.26 19.97
C ILE A 27 -9.13 19.09 21.18
N THR A 28 -9.63 18.81 22.37
CA THR A 28 -9.40 19.60 23.58
C THR A 28 -8.29 19.00 24.44
N PHE A 29 -7.15 19.68 24.47
CA PHE A 29 -6.05 19.36 25.38
C PHE A 29 -6.36 19.76 26.84
N PRO A 30 -5.78 19.06 27.84
CA PRO A 30 -5.97 19.43 29.24
C PRO A 30 -5.35 20.79 29.56
N ALA A 31 -5.98 21.51 30.48
CA ALA A 31 -5.39 22.67 31.14
C ALA A 31 -4.33 22.22 32.17
N ALA A 32 -3.48 23.15 32.61
CA ALA A 32 -2.59 22.88 33.72
C ALA A 32 -3.40 22.60 35.00
N ALA A 33 -3.06 21.52 35.71
CA ALA A 33 -3.81 21.10 36.88
C ALA A 33 -2.97 20.23 37.82
N ASP A 34 -3.18 20.43 39.12
CA ASP A 34 -2.65 19.59 40.20
C ASP A 34 -3.75 18.68 40.73
N ALA A 35 -3.42 17.41 40.94
CA ALA A 35 -4.33 16.43 41.50
C ALA A 35 -3.57 15.42 42.35
N ALA A 36 -4.25 14.85 43.34
CA ALA A 36 -3.79 13.68 44.06
C ALA A 36 -4.71 12.50 43.73
N LEU A 37 -4.15 11.29 43.72
CA LEU A 37 -4.91 10.06 43.64
C LEU A 37 -4.41 9.07 44.70
N ASP A 38 -5.35 8.32 45.27
CA ASP A 38 -5.09 7.23 46.20
C ASP A 38 -5.11 5.90 45.45
N LEU A 39 -4.12 5.04 45.71
CA LEU A 39 -3.98 3.73 45.09
C LEU A 39 -4.41 2.66 46.10
N SER A 40 -5.58 2.04 45.88
CA SER A 40 -6.05 0.94 46.71
C SER A 40 -5.32 -0.36 46.37
N SER A 41 -4.72 -1.02 47.36
CA SER A 41 -4.09 -2.34 47.21
C SER A 41 -5.08 -3.52 47.27
N ALA A 42 -6.39 -3.25 47.39
CA ALA A 42 -7.41 -4.30 47.47
C ALA A 42 -7.54 -5.02 46.10
N PRO A 43 -7.37 -6.36 46.04
CA PRO A 43 -7.61 -7.10 44.81
C PRO A 43 -9.09 -6.98 44.40
N ALA A 44 -9.36 -6.76 43.12
CA ALA A 44 -10.67 -7.11 42.58
C ALA A 44 -10.81 -8.64 42.67
N ALA A 45 -12.01 -9.18 42.88
CA ALA A 45 -12.27 -10.60 43.11
C ALA A 45 -11.80 -11.56 41.97
N SER A 46 -11.17 -11.04 40.91
CA SER A 46 -10.60 -11.81 39.80
C SER A 46 -9.55 -11.05 38.95
N GLY A 47 -8.73 -10.14 39.50
CA GLY A 47 -7.69 -9.49 38.69
C GLY A 47 -6.93 -8.30 39.30
N ASN A 48 -6.16 -7.60 38.45
CA ASN A 48 -5.44 -6.37 38.80
C ASN A 48 -6.39 -5.34 39.46
N PRO A 49 -5.93 -4.59 40.48
CA PRO A 49 -6.74 -3.56 41.14
C PRO A 49 -7.23 -2.50 40.15
N ALA A 50 -8.41 -1.92 40.35
CA ALA A 50 -8.99 -0.95 39.41
C ALA A 50 -8.12 0.33 39.28
N PRO A 51 -8.06 0.97 38.10
CA PRO A 51 -7.34 2.22 37.92
C PRO A 51 -8.01 3.37 38.70
N SER A 52 -7.20 4.17 39.38
CA SER A 52 -7.61 5.39 40.09
C SER A 52 -7.28 6.63 39.26
N ARG A 53 -8.23 7.55 39.13
CA ARG A 53 -8.10 8.75 38.28
C ARG A 53 -7.69 9.97 39.08
N ALA A 54 -6.74 10.75 38.58
CA ALA A 54 -6.44 12.09 39.09
C ALA A 54 -7.53 13.06 38.62
N THR A 55 -8.45 13.40 39.53
CA THR A 55 -9.63 14.23 39.24
C THR A 55 -9.23 15.57 38.61
N GLY A 56 -9.91 15.96 37.52
CA GLY A 56 -9.62 17.20 36.79
C GLY A 56 -8.47 17.09 35.78
N THR A 57 -7.84 15.92 35.65
CA THR A 57 -6.75 15.65 34.71
C THR A 57 -7.06 14.44 33.83
N PRO A 58 -6.35 14.23 32.72
CA PRO A 58 -6.45 13.00 31.93
C PRO A 58 -5.65 11.83 32.54
N VAL A 59 -4.98 12.01 33.67
CA VAL A 59 -4.05 11.02 34.21
C VAL A 59 -4.77 10.03 35.11
N TRP A 60 -4.41 8.76 34.98
CA TRP A 60 -4.80 7.71 35.91
C TRP A 60 -3.59 6.88 36.30
N ALA A 61 -3.70 6.19 37.43
CA ALA A 61 -2.69 5.27 37.90
C ALA A 61 -3.31 4.00 38.49
N GLN A 62 -2.58 2.90 38.37
CA GLN A 62 -3.01 1.59 38.82
C GLN A 62 -1.83 0.88 39.51
N PRO A 63 -2.04 0.27 40.68
CA PRO A 63 -1.01 -0.58 41.29
C PRO A 63 -0.60 -1.70 40.34
N VAL A 64 0.69 -2.04 40.31
CA VAL A 64 1.20 -3.23 39.60
C VAL A 64 1.67 -4.22 40.67
N PRO A 65 0.82 -5.18 41.08
CA PRO A 65 1.22 -6.19 42.06
C PRO A 65 2.27 -7.14 41.50
N ASP A 66 3.04 -7.78 42.38
CA ASP A 66 3.91 -8.89 42.02
C ASP A 66 3.12 -10.16 41.67
N ALA A 67 3.81 -11.23 41.27
CA ALA A 67 3.19 -12.51 40.94
C ALA A 67 2.40 -13.15 42.10
N HIS A 68 2.59 -12.70 43.34
CA HIS A 68 1.87 -13.13 44.53
C HIS A 68 0.77 -12.14 44.96
N GLY A 69 0.44 -11.16 44.10
CA GLY A 69 -0.58 -10.16 44.36
C GLY A 69 -0.18 -9.09 45.39
N ARG A 70 1.10 -8.98 45.76
CA ARG A 70 1.57 -7.98 46.73
C ARG A 70 1.97 -6.70 46.02
N TYR A 71 1.57 -5.57 46.59
CA TYR A 71 1.93 -4.24 46.09
C TYR A 71 2.83 -3.51 47.08
N ALA A 72 4.05 -3.17 46.63
CA ALA A 72 5.05 -2.45 47.43
C ALA A 72 5.19 -0.96 47.02
N GLY A 73 4.45 -0.53 45.99
CA GLY A 73 4.52 0.83 45.48
C GLY A 73 3.84 1.86 46.38
N PRO A 74 3.94 3.15 46.01
CA PRO A 74 3.32 4.25 46.77
C PRO A 74 1.79 4.10 46.87
N VAL A 75 1.22 4.36 48.04
CA VAL A 75 -0.25 4.31 48.24
C VAL A 75 -0.98 5.58 47.78
N ARG A 76 -0.25 6.65 47.48
CA ARG A 76 -0.78 7.93 47.01
C ARG A 76 0.22 8.59 46.07
N LEU A 77 -0.29 9.24 45.02
CA LEU A 77 0.51 9.98 44.04
C LEU A 77 0.01 11.42 43.92
N ASN A 78 0.95 12.35 43.80
CA ASN A 78 0.70 13.70 43.32
C ASN A 78 0.99 13.75 41.81
N VAL A 79 0.05 14.30 41.05
CA VAL A 79 0.13 14.48 39.61
C VAL A 79 0.03 15.97 39.31
N HIS A 80 0.97 16.46 38.52
CA HIS A 80 0.91 17.81 37.95
C HIS A 80 0.90 17.71 36.43
N VAL A 81 -0.18 18.10 35.78
CA VAL A 81 -0.27 18.21 34.32
C VAL A 81 0.07 19.64 33.92
N LEU A 82 0.99 19.78 32.98
CA LEU A 82 1.39 21.09 32.45
C LEU A 82 0.44 21.53 31.33
N GLY A 83 0.33 22.85 31.14
CA GLY A 83 -0.45 23.41 30.04
C GLY A 83 0.14 23.04 28.68
N HIS A 84 -0.71 22.92 27.65
CA HIS A 84 -0.28 22.44 26.33
C HIS A 84 0.79 23.33 25.67
N SER A 85 0.82 24.64 25.93
CA SER A 85 1.89 25.52 25.44
C SER A 85 3.27 25.17 26.02
N ALA A 86 3.34 24.75 27.28
CA ALA A 86 4.57 24.26 27.91
C ALA A 86 4.98 22.89 27.34
N ALA A 87 4.01 22.00 27.08
CA ALA A 87 4.25 20.74 26.38
C ALA A 87 4.86 20.98 24.99
N LEU A 88 4.28 21.88 24.18
CA LEU A 88 4.83 22.24 22.86
C LEU A 88 6.23 22.86 22.98
N ALA A 89 6.47 23.71 23.98
CA ALA A 89 7.80 24.27 24.24
C ALA A 89 8.84 23.18 24.58
N ALA A 90 8.42 22.03 25.11
CA ALA A 90 9.23 20.84 25.36
C ALA A 90 9.31 19.88 24.15
N GLY A 91 8.71 20.22 23.01
CA GLY A 91 8.64 19.33 21.84
C GLY A 91 7.63 18.19 21.98
N VAL A 92 6.71 18.28 22.96
CA VAL A 92 5.66 17.28 23.21
C VAL A 92 4.37 17.72 22.53
N THR A 93 3.89 16.92 21.58
CA THR A 93 2.66 17.20 20.81
C THR A 93 1.38 16.86 21.57
N GLY A 94 1.47 16.06 22.64
CA GLY A 94 0.34 15.68 23.49
C GLY A 94 0.36 16.34 24.87
N VAL A 95 0.53 15.52 25.92
CA VAL A 95 0.42 15.93 27.32
C VAL A 95 1.77 15.75 28.02
N LEU A 96 2.23 16.79 28.72
CA LEU A 96 3.42 16.76 29.58
C LEU A 96 2.96 16.78 31.04
N LEU A 97 3.49 15.89 31.87
CA LEU A 97 3.07 15.75 33.27
C LEU A 97 4.22 15.31 34.18
N THR A 98 4.04 15.51 35.48
CA THR A 98 4.90 14.93 36.51
C THR A 98 4.11 14.04 37.44
N VAL A 99 4.74 12.96 37.91
CA VAL A 99 4.20 12.06 38.92
C VAL A 99 5.20 11.93 40.06
N ALA A 100 4.75 12.19 41.29
CA ALA A 100 5.56 12.05 42.49
C ALA A 100 4.82 11.21 43.55
N PRO A 101 5.50 10.29 44.26
CA PRO A 101 4.89 9.59 45.38
C PRO A 101 4.62 10.54 46.54
N ALA A 102 3.43 10.41 47.13
CA ALA A 102 2.98 11.22 48.26
C ALA A 102 2.62 10.30 49.45
N GLY A 103 3.63 9.57 49.94
CA GLY A 103 3.48 8.60 51.03
C GLY A 103 4.60 7.56 51.01
N PRO A 104 4.60 6.61 51.96
CA PRO A 104 5.54 5.49 51.96
C PRO A 104 5.24 4.50 50.83
N GLY A 105 6.26 3.74 50.41
CA GLY A 105 6.18 2.74 49.36
C GLY A 105 7.09 3.07 48.16
N ALA A 106 7.70 2.04 47.60
CA ALA A 106 8.59 2.13 46.45
C ALA A 106 8.37 0.91 45.56
N GLY A 107 7.98 1.13 44.31
CA GLY A 107 7.59 0.03 43.43
C GLY A 107 6.93 0.47 42.13
N PRO A 108 6.58 -0.50 41.28
CA PRO A 108 6.00 -0.25 39.98
C PRO A 108 4.54 0.23 40.09
N VAL A 109 4.21 1.29 39.38
CA VAL A 109 2.86 1.82 39.19
C VAL A 109 2.62 1.96 37.69
N ARG A 110 1.47 1.51 37.21
CA ARG A 110 1.08 1.79 35.83
C ARG A 110 0.47 3.18 35.79
N VAL A 111 1.08 4.08 35.05
CA VAL A 111 0.58 5.44 34.81
C VAL A 111 0.02 5.50 33.40
N GLY A 112 -1.17 6.07 33.23
CA GLY A 112 -1.78 6.24 31.93
C GLY A 112 -2.37 7.63 31.71
N VAL A 113 -2.54 7.96 30.44
CA VAL A 113 -3.12 9.20 29.94
C VAL A 113 -4.32 8.86 29.08
N ASP A 114 -5.49 9.35 29.48
CA ASP A 114 -6.75 9.32 28.74
C ASP A 114 -6.73 10.41 27.67
N TYR A 115 -6.71 10.00 26.40
CA TYR A 115 -6.67 10.90 25.26
C TYR A 115 -8.02 11.06 24.57
N SER A 116 -9.11 10.58 25.17
CA SER A 116 -10.45 10.61 24.58
C SER A 116 -10.93 11.99 24.15
N ARG A 117 -10.39 13.05 24.78
CA ARG A 117 -10.73 14.45 24.48
C ARG A 117 -9.84 15.12 23.44
N PHE A 118 -8.70 14.54 23.06
CA PHE A 118 -7.74 15.15 22.12
C PHE A 118 -7.21 14.18 21.04
N ALA A 119 -7.79 12.99 20.93
CA ALA A 119 -7.41 11.95 19.95
C ALA A 119 -7.38 12.42 18.48
N GLN A 120 -8.18 13.43 18.14
CA GLN A 120 -8.39 13.94 16.78
C GLN A 120 -7.72 15.31 16.56
N ALA A 121 -6.89 15.77 17.49
CA ALA A 121 -6.34 17.12 17.47
C ALA A 121 -5.37 17.41 16.29
N TYR A 122 -4.80 16.37 15.68
CA TYR A 122 -3.79 16.49 14.62
C TYR A 122 -4.11 15.72 13.33
N GLY A 123 -5.18 14.91 13.30
CA GLY A 123 -5.44 14.00 12.19
C GLY A 123 -4.43 12.84 12.12
N GLY A 124 -4.53 12.03 11.06
CA GLY A 124 -3.61 10.92 10.76
C GLY A 124 -3.43 9.95 11.92
N ASN A 125 -4.54 9.50 12.54
CA ASN A 125 -4.53 8.54 13.65
C ASN A 125 -3.71 9.00 14.87
N PHE A 126 -3.65 10.32 15.14
CA PHE A 126 -2.85 10.90 16.22
C PHE A 126 -2.99 10.16 17.57
N GLY A 127 -4.21 9.90 18.03
CA GLY A 127 -4.47 9.18 19.27
C GLY A 127 -3.82 7.78 19.33
N SER A 128 -3.89 7.00 18.26
CA SER A 128 -3.30 5.65 18.22
C SER A 128 -1.78 5.67 18.01
N ARG A 129 -1.22 6.82 17.58
CA ARG A 129 0.23 7.07 17.52
C ARG A 129 0.81 7.59 18.83
N LEU A 130 0.01 7.85 19.86
CA LEU A 130 0.50 8.28 21.16
C LEU A 130 1.30 7.16 21.84
N ARG A 131 2.49 7.51 22.32
CA ARG A 131 3.34 6.69 23.21
C ARG A 131 3.61 7.45 24.50
N LEU A 132 3.95 6.72 25.56
CA LEU A 132 4.40 7.32 26.82
C LEU A 132 5.94 7.29 26.88
N VAL A 133 6.54 8.44 27.17
CA VAL A 133 8.00 8.59 27.28
C VAL A 133 8.37 9.25 28.60
N ARG A 134 9.59 9.00 29.07
CA ARG A 134 10.21 9.72 30.19
C ARG A 134 11.12 10.82 29.66
N LEU A 135 11.04 12.01 30.25
CA LEU A 135 11.92 13.14 29.94
C LEU A 135 12.84 13.49 31.13
N PRO A 136 14.02 14.09 30.87
CA PRO A 136 14.86 14.69 31.89
C PRO A 136 14.12 15.79 32.67
N ALA A 137 14.38 15.92 33.97
CA ALA A 137 13.72 16.92 34.82
C ALA A 137 13.96 18.36 34.36
N CYS A 138 15.12 18.64 33.75
CA CYS A 138 15.45 19.96 33.22
C CYS A 138 14.48 20.46 32.15
N VAL A 139 13.66 19.59 31.55
CA VAL A 139 12.62 20.00 30.61
C VAL A 139 11.57 20.93 31.24
N LEU A 140 11.42 20.91 32.57
CA LEU A 140 10.49 21.79 33.27
C LEU A 140 11.01 23.24 33.36
N ASP A 141 12.33 23.43 33.32
CA ASP A 141 12.98 24.74 33.49
C ASP A 141 13.54 25.28 32.16
N THR A 142 14.21 24.42 31.38
CA THR A 142 14.83 24.75 30.08
C THR A 142 14.27 23.87 28.96
N PRO A 143 12.95 23.93 28.67
CA PRO A 143 12.26 23.02 27.76
C PRO A 143 12.77 23.06 26.32
N ARG A 144 13.51 24.10 25.93
CA ARG A 144 14.01 24.29 24.56
C ARG A 144 15.38 23.67 24.29
N GLU A 145 16.09 23.25 25.33
CA GLU A 145 17.40 22.63 25.19
C GLU A 145 17.28 21.20 24.67
N ALA A 146 18.06 20.84 23.65
CA ALA A 146 18.01 19.52 23.03
C ALA A 146 18.26 18.39 24.04
N ALA A 147 19.20 18.59 24.97
CA ALA A 147 19.51 17.65 26.05
C ALA A 147 18.31 17.40 26.99
N CYS A 148 17.43 18.39 27.19
CA CYS A 148 16.24 18.26 28.03
C CYS A 148 15.06 17.63 27.31
N ARG A 149 15.09 17.56 25.98
CA ARG A 149 14.06 16.92 25.15
C ARG A 149 14.38 15.46 24.79
N GLN A 150 15.48 14.91 25.30
CA GLN A 150 15.84 13.51 25.06
C GLN A 150 14.83 12.57 25.72
N ALA A 151 13.86 12.12 24.95
CA ALA A 151 12.83 11.21 25.40
C ALA A 151 13.36 9.77 25.48
N THR A 152 13.16 9.13 26.63
CA THR A 152 13.35 7.67 26.79
C THR A 152 12.00 6.99 26.58
N PRO A 153 11.83 6.15 25.53
CA PRO A 153 10.60 5.37 25.34
C PRO A 153 10.30 4.49 26.55
N LEU A 154 9.02 4.37 26.92
CA LEU A 154 8.55 3.39 27.88
C LEU A 154 7.83 2.27 27.15
N ALA A 155 7.84 1.06 27.73
CA ALA A 155 7.03 -0.07 27.27
C ALA A 155 5.55 0.21 27.55
N ALA A 156 4.94 1.03 26.69
CA ALA A 156 3.61 1.56 26.84
C ALA A 156 2.61 0.80 25.99
N THR A 157 1.44 0.51 26.54
CA THR A 157 0.30 -0.03 25.80
C THR A 157 -0.62 1.12 25.42
N ASN A 158 -0.89 1.28 24.13
CA ASN A 158 -1.92 2.19 23.62
C ASN A 158 -3.18 1.39 23.28
N ASP A 159 -4.24 1.63 24.04
CA ASP A 159 -5.56 1.05 23.82
C ASP A 159 -6.41 2.07 23.06
N ALA A 160 -6.62 1.82 21.76
CA ALA A 160 -7.39 2.67 20.86
C ALA A 160 -8.88 2.69 21.19
N THR A 161 -9.39 1.59 21.76
CA THR A 161 -10.79 1.42 22.14
C THR A 161 -11.10 2.20 23.40
N ALA A 162 -10.29 2.03 24.45
CA ALA A 162 -10.41 2.78 25.71
C ALA A 162 -9.84 4.21 25.61
N LYS A 163 -9.16 4.53 24.51
CA LYS A 163 -8.51 5.83 24.24
C LYS A 163 -7.52 6.22 25.34
N THR A 164 -6.65 5.29 25.71
CA THR A 164 -5.63 5.50 26.76
C THR A 164 -4.27 4.94 26.36
N VAL A 165 -3.21 5.65 26.72
CA VAL A 165 -1.83 5.14 26.64
C VAL A 165 -1.26 5.00 28.04
N SER A 166 -0.66 3.85 28.38
CA SER A 166 -0.15 3.60 29.74
C SER A 166 1.11 2.75 29.78
N ALA A 167 1.99 3.02 30.74
CA ALA A 167 3.18 2.21 30.96
C ALA A 167 3.42 1.96 32.46
N PRO A 168 3.99 0.81 32.85
CA PRO A 168 4.52 0.62 34.19
C PRO A 168 5.76 1.50 34.38
N VAL A 169 5.82 2.24 35.50
CA VAL A 169 6.96 3.06 35.92
C VAL A 169 7.28 2.77 37.38
N THR A 170 8.57 2.74 37.74
CA THR A 170 8.99 2.53 39.13
C THR A 170 9.12 3.86 39.85
N LEU A 171 8.34 4.06 40.90
CA LEU A 171 8.34 5.28 41.72
C LEU A 171 8.87 5.01 43.13
N GLY A 172 9.49 6.00 43.76
CA GLY A 172 9.94 5.93 45.15
C GLY A 172 11.26 5.17 45.41
N ALA A 173 11.98 4.72 44.38
CA ALA A 173 13.30 4.12 44.55
C ALA A 173 14.33 5.17 45.04
N PRO A 174 15.15 4.87 46.07
CA PRO A 174 16.27 5.74 46.43
C PRO A 174 17.25 5.83 45.26
N GLY A 175 17.66 7.03 44.89
CA GLY A 175 18.85 7.18 44.06
C GLY A 175 20.03 6.53 44.78
N VAL A 176 20.82 5.72 44.07
CA VAL A 176 22.08 5.17 44.59
C VAL A 176 22.95 6.33 45.10
N GLY A 177 23.01 6.48 46.42
CA GLY A 177 23.89 7.46 47.09
C GLY A 177 23.25 8.51 48.02
N ALA A 178 21.94 8.56 48.26
CA ALA A 178 21.36 9.56 49.19
C ALA A 178 20.65 8.92 50.39
N ALA A 179 21.22 9.10 51.59
CA ALA A 179 20.57 8.80 52.86
C ALA A 179 19.72 9.99 53.34
N THR A 180 18.52 9.67 53.86
CA THR A 180 17.62 10.47 54.71
C THR A 180 16.88 11.71 54.11
N THR A 181 15.54 11.60 54.11
CA THR A 181 14.53 12.68 54.19
C THR A 181 14.34 13.69 53.04
N THR A 182 14.70 13.39 51.80
CA THR A 182 14.28 14.20 50.64
C THR A 182 12.97 13.68 50.05
N THR A 183 11.96 14.54 49.89
CA THR A 183 10.80 14.32 49.00
C THR A 183 11.29 13.70 47.69
N ALA A 184 10.75 12.53 47.32
CA ALA A 184 11.16 11.85 46.09
C ALA A 184 10.97 12.80 44.90
N ALA A 185 12.02 12.95 44.08
CA ALA A 185 11.98 13.85 42.93
C ALA A 185 10.86 13.41 41.96
N PRO A 186 10.07 14.36 41.41
CA PRO A 186 9.02 14.05 40.46
C PRO A 186 9.58 13.40 39.19
N MET A 187 8.93 12.35 38.71
CA MET A 187 9.22 11.78 37.40
C MET A 187 8.47 12.58 36.33
N VAL A 188 9.18 13.06 35.31
CA VAL A 188 8.56 13.75 34.16
C VAL A 188 8.20 12.72 33.09
N LEU A 189 6.93 12.69 32.73
CA LEU A 189 6.35 11.83 31.71
C LEU A 189 5.68 12.67 30.62
N ALA A 190 5.68 12.17 29.40
CA ALA A 190 4.95 12.78 28.30
C ALA A 190 4.21 11.73 27.47
N ALA A 191 2.95 12.02 27.14
CA ALA A 191 2.24 11.37 26.06
C ALA A 191 2.48 12.19 24.79
N THR A 192 3.20 11.62 23.82
CA THR A 192 3.58 12.30 22.58
C THR A 192 3.40 11.34 21.40
N SER A 193 3.14 11.88 20.21
CA SER A 193 3.06 11.06 19.00
C SER A 193 4.43 10.53 18.59
N ASP A 194 4.46 9.29 18.10
CA ASP A 194 5.57 8.73 17.35
C ASP A 194 5.49 9.20 15.87
N PRO A 195 6.63 9.49 15.20
CA PRO A 195 6.65 9.76 13.77
C PRO A 195 6.24 8.58 12.89
N GLY A 196 5.95 7.41 13.47
CA GLY A 196 5.45 6.23 12.80
C GLY A 196 6.56 5.33 12.26
N GLN A 197 7.78 5.42 12.82
CA GLN A 197 8.93 4.61 12.40
C GLN A 197 8.74 3.14 12.76
N GLU A 198 8.03 2.89 13.85
CA GLU A 198 7.48 1.57 14.21
C GLU A 198 6.00 1.55 13.79
N GLY A 199 5.52 0.38 13.31
CA GLY A 199 4.13 0.20 12.90
C GLY A 199 3.15 0.66 13.98
N GLY A 200 2.08 1.33 13.59
CA GLY A 200 1.02 1.77 14.50
C GLY A 200 -0.23 0.94 14.30
N SER A 201 -1.09 0.82 15.31
CA SER A 201 -2.34 0.03 15.24
C SER A 201 -3.31 0.47 14.13
N ALA A 202 -3.05 1.59 13.48
CA ALA A 202 -3.83 2.12 12.35
C ALA A 202 -2.93 2.54 11.16
N GLY A 203 -1.76 1.91 11.01
CA GLY A 203 -0.77 2.16 9.95
C GLY A 203 0.46 2.95 10.40
N SER A 204 1.43 3.04 9.51
CA SER A 204 2.70 3.76 9.68
C SER A 204 2.82 4.91 8.69
N TYR A 205 3.50 6.00 9.07
CA TYR A 205 3.88 7.09 8.14
C TYR A 205 5.33 7.05 7.69
N ALA A 206 6.12 6.08 8.17
CA ALA A 206 7.52 5.89 7.76
C ALA A 206 7.67 5.14 6.44
N ALA A 207 6.66 4.35 6.06
CA ALA A 207 6.63 3.66 4.77
C ALA A 207 6.18 4.61 3.64
N THR A 208 6.75 4.45 2.45
CA THR A 208 6.25 5.07 1.23
C THR A 208 4.90 4.46 0.80
N THR A 209 4.39 4.86 -0.36
CA THR A 209 3.18 4.24 -0.93
C THR A 209 3.43 2.86 -1.55
N LEU A 210 4.69 2.39 -1.66
CA LEU A 210 5.04 1.03 -2.08
C LEU A 210 4.75 0.05 -0.94
N LYS A 211 3.97 -1.00 -1.23
CA LYS A 211 3.47 -1.94 -0.21
C LYS A 211 3.88 -3.37 -0.53
N PRO A 212 4.16 -4.21 0.48
CA PRO A 212 4.40 -5.64 0.29
C PRO A 212 3.24 -6.35 -0.42
N SER A 213 1.99 -5.91 -0.23
CA SER A 213 0.83 -6.47 -0.93
C SER A 213 0.90 -6.32 -2.47
N GLY A 214 1.80 -5.47 -2.98
CA GLY A 214 2.12 -5.41 -4.42
C GLY A 214 2.78 -6.68 -4.95
N SER A 215 3.33 -7.55 -4.09
CA SER A 215 3.88 -8.86 -4.47
C SER A 215 2.88 -10.02 -4.33
N TRP A 216 1.62 -9.72 -4.01
CA TRP A 216 0.55 -10.70 -4.05
C TRP A 216 0.26 -11.12 -5.49
N THR A 217 -0.20 -12.36 -5.66
CA THR A 217 -0.75 -12.81 -6.94
C THR A 217 -1.86 -11.87 -7.40
N ALA A 218 -1.92 -11.59 -8.70
CA ALA A 218 -2.94 -10.80 -9.35
C ALA A 218 -3.84 -11.68 -10.24
N GLY A 219 -5.05 -11.20 -10.56
CA GLY A 219 -5.94 -11.87 -11.53
C GLY A 219 -7.03 -12.73 -10.90
N GLY A 220 -7.57 -13.67 -11.68
CA GLY A 220 -8.80 -14.42 -11.37
C GLY A 220 -8.72 -15.32 -10.14
N SER A 221 -7.54 -15.83 -9.79
CA SER A 221 -7.32 -16.66 -8.60
C SER A 221 -7.48 -15.90 -7.28
N THR A 222 -7.53 -14.56 -7.33
CA THR A 222 -7.44 -13.73 -6.12
C THR A 222 -8.78 -13.42 -5.48
N GLY A 223 -9.87 -13.53 -6.24
CA GLY A 223 -11.21 -13.13 -5.80
C GLY A 223 -11.37 -11.64 -5.47
N SER A 224 -10.41 -10.78 -5.81
CA SER A 224 -10.53 -9.33 -5.59
C SER A 224 -11.59 -8.69 -6.50
N LEU A 225 -12.26 -7.64 -6.03
CA LEU A 225 -13.05 -6.79 -6.91
C LEU A 225 -12.10 -5.83 -7.63
N ARG A 226 -12.12 -5.86 -8.95
CA ARG A 226 -11.50 -4.85 -9.80
C ARG A 226 -12.53 -4.06 -10.57
N TYR A 227 -12.35 -2.75 -10.65
CA TYR A 227 -13.20 -1.86 -11.42
C TYR A 227 -12.37 -0.74 -12.03
N ASP A 228 -12.50 -0.54 -13.34
CA ASP A 228 -11.80 0.53 -14.07
C ASP A 228 -12.81 1.54 -14.59
N TYR A 229 -12.64 2.80 -14.23
CA TYR A 229 -13.31 3.93 -14.87
C TYR A 229 -12.35 4.54 -15.90
N PRO A 230 -12.54 4.28 -17.21
CA PRO A 230 -11.64 4.77 -18.24
C PRO A 230 -11.76 6.30 -18.41
N VAL A 231 -10.62 6.96 -18.57
CA VAL A 231 -10.54 8.38 -18.95
C VAL A 231 -10.19 8.42 -20.44
N SER A 232 -11.14 8.83 -21.27
CA SER A 232 -10.98 8.80 -22.72
C SER A 232 -10.10 9.97 -23.18
N MET A 233 -9.09 9.68 -23.99
CA MET A 233 -8.25 10.69 -24.61
C MET A 233 -8.81 11.09 -25.97
N PRO A 234 -8.79 12.38 -26.35
CA PRO A 234 -9.14 12.80 -27.70
C PRO A 234 -8.16 12.20 -28.72
N PRO A 235 -8.59 11.98 -29.98
CA PRO A 235 -7.70 11.53 -31.05
C PRO A 235 -6.48 12.46 -31.20
N ALA A 236 -5.29 11.87 -31.31
CA ALA A 236 -4.03 12.57 -31.49
C ALA A 236 -3.38 12.26 -32.85
N ALA A 237 -2.34 13.01 -33.20
CA ALA A 237 -1.58 12.82 -34.44
C ALA A 237 -0.78 11.50 -34.49
N SER A 238 -0.60 10.83 -33.35
CA SER A 238 0.10 9.55 -33.22
C SER A 238 -0.69 8.57 -32.35
N SER A 239 -0.33 7.29 -32.40
CA SER A 239 -0.88 6.25 -31.52
C SER A 239 -0.27 6.26 -30.12
N LEU A 240 0.78 7.05 -29.88
CA LEU A 240 1.40 7.21 -28.57
C LEU A 240 0.57 8.21 -27.74
N VAL A 241 -0.51 7.70 -27.16
CA VAL A 241 -1.42 8.45 -26.29
C VAL A 241 -1.40 7.88 -24.87
N PRO A 242 -1.61 8.71 -23.83
CA PRO A 242 -1.73 8.24 -22.46
C PRO A 242 -2.86 7.21 -22.32
N ARG A 243 -2.63 6.12 -21.59
CA ARG A 243 -3.69 5.18 -21.18
C ARG A 243 -4.10 5.50 -19.74
N LEU A 244 -5.19 6.23 -19.59
CA LEU A 244 -5.66 6.71 -18.29
C LEU A 244 -6.94 5.99 -17.84
N ALA A 245 -6.93 5.51 -16.61
CA ALA A 245 -8.10 4.98 -15.91
C ALA A 245 -7.99 5.30 -14.41
N LEU A 246 -9.12 5.48 -13.75
CA LEU A 246 -9.19 5.36 -12.30
C LEU A 246 -9.46 3.88 -12.01
N SER A 247 -8.51 3.20 -11.38
CA SER A 247 -8.57 1.76 -11.15
C SER A 247 -8.82 1.47 -9.68
N TYR A 248 -9.79 0.62 -9.37
CA TYR A 248 -10.08 0.14 -8.03
C TYR A 248 -9.67 -1.33 -7.88
N ASP A 249 -8.99 -1.69 -6.79
CA ASP A 249 -8.73 -3.07 -6.39
C ASP A 249 -8.99 -3.26 -4.88
N SER A 250 -9.96 -4.12 -4.54
CA SER A 250 -10.28 -4.38 -3.13
C SER A 250 -9.16 -5.08 -2.35
N ALA A 251 -8.26 -5.82 -3.02
CA ALA A 251 -7.09 -6.40 -2.37
C ALA A 251 -6.10 -5.33 -1.91
N GLY A 252 -6.03 -4.19 -2.61
CA GLY A 252 -5.26 -3.04 -2.16
C GLY A 252 -5.80 -2.44 -0.85
N VAL A 253 -7.11 -2.54 -0.61
CA VAL A 253 -7.74 -2.19 0.67
C VAL A 253 -7.41 -3.23 1.73
N ASP A 254 -7.52 -4.52 1.42
CA ASP A 254 -7.19 -5.62 2.33
C ASP A 254 -5.72 -5.51 2.82
N GLY A 255 -4.78 -5.15 1.93
CA GLY A 255 -3.35 -4.98 2.22
C GLY A 255 -2.97 -3.77 3.11
N GLN A 256 -3.95 -2.99 3.59
CA GLN A 256 -3.73 -1.91 4.54
C GLN A 256 -3.65 -2.52 5.95
N THR A 257 -2.52 -2.33 6.64
CA THR A 257 -2.21 -2.96 7.93
C THR A 257 -1.52 -1.98 8.87
N ALA A 258 -1.16 -2.44 10.08
CA ALA A 258 -0.40 -1.65 11.05
C ALA A 258 0.99 -1.21 10.55
N SER A 259 1.58 -1.95 9.62
CA SER A 259 2.95 -1.74 9.12
C SER A 259 3.02 -1.02 7.77
N THR A 260 1.89 -0.72 7.14
CA THR A 260 1.86 -0.06 5.82
C THR A 260 1.39 1.38 5.92
N GLN A 261 1.69 2.15 4.87
CA GLN A 261 1.13 3.48 4.75
C GLN A 261 -0.36 3.42 4.39
N ALA A 262 -1.19 3.54 5.43
CA ALA A 262 -2.64 3.35 5.36
C ALA A 262 -3.44 4.57 4.88
N GLN A 263 -2.80 5.69 4.51
CA GLN A 263 -3.51 6.79 3.86
C GLN A 263 -4.11 6.31 2.51
N ALA A 264 -5.33 6.72 2.21
CA ALA A 264 -5.94 6.49 0.90
C ALA A 264 -5.16 7.26 -0.19
N SER A 265 -5.24 6.81 -1.45
CA SER A 265 -4.67 7.57 -2.56
C SER A 265 -5.33 8.95 -2.68
N TRP A 266 -4.81 9.80 -3.56
CA TRP A 266 -5.47 11.07 -3.90
C TRP A 266 -6.84 10.91 -4.59
N VAL A 267 -7.20 9.71 -5.06
CA VAL A 267 -8.53 9.39 -5.63
C VAL A 267 -9.46 8.85 -4.54
N GLY A 268 -8.97 7.98 -3.66
CA GLY A 268 -9.76 7.36 -2.60
C GLY A 268 -9.23 5.98 -2.20
N ASP A 269 -9.79 5.42 -1.14
CA ASP A 269 -9.39 4.11 -0.63
C ASP A 269 -9.68 3.01 -1.66
N GLY A 270 -8.68 2.18 -1.93
CA GLY A 270 -8.75 1.15 -2.98
C GLY A 270 -8.61 1.65 -4.41
N TRP A 271 -8.61 2.97 -4.65
CA TRP A 271 -8.45 3.57 -5.98
C TRP A 271 -7.01 4.00 -6.25
N SER A 272 -6.58 3.95 -7.51
CA SER A 272 -5.30 4.49 -8.00
C SER A 272 -5.46 5.21 -9.33
N THR A 273 -4.47 6.04 -9.65
CA THR A 273 -4.18 6.49 -11.03
C THR A 273 -3.08 5.62 -11.64
N PRO A 274 -2.86 5.66 -12.96
CA PRO A 274 -1.75 4.97 -13.59
C PRO A 274 -0.44 5.65 -13.17
N ASP A 275 0.20 5.07 -12.15
CA ASP A 275 1.50 5.49 -11.68
C ASP A 275 2.53 4.49 -12.21
N SER A 276 3.58 4.98 -12.86
CA SER A 276 4.72 4.17 -13.29
C SER A 276 5.99 4.79 -12.72
N PHE A 277 6.81 3.99 -12.08
CA PHE A 277 7.99 4.44 -11.37
C PHE A 277 9.02 3.32 -11.22
N VAL A 278 10.27 3.71 -11.00
CA VAL A 278 11.26 2.88 -10.32
C VAL A 278 11.40 3.41 -8.90
N GLU A 279 11.36 2.55 -7.90
CA GLU A 279 11.52 2.93 -6.48
C GLU A 279 12.62 2.10 -5.83
N GLN A 280 13.48 2.76 -5.06
CA GLN A 280 14.46 2.14 -4.19
C GLN A 280 13.97 2.15 -2.74
N SER A 281 14.07 1.01 -2.08
CA SER A 281 13.74 0.87 -0.66
C SER A 281 14.98 1.02 0.21
N PHE A 282 14.84 1.82 1.27
CA PHE A 282 15.85 2.00 2.31
C PHE A 282 15.35 1.42 3.64
N VAL A 283 16.22 1.37 4.65
CA VAL A 283 15.87 0.86 5.99
C VAL A 283 16.28 1.87 7.06
N SER A 284 15.63 1.87 8.23
CA SER A 284 16.07 2.73 9.34
C SER A 284 17.51 2.37 9.75
N CYS A 285 18.33 3.38 10.05
CA CYS A 285 19.67 3.19 10.61
C CYS A 285 19.65 2.55 12.00
N SER A 286 18.50 2.55 12.69
CA SER A 286 18.31 1.86 13.96
C SER A 286 18.12 0.35 13.79
N ASP A 287 17.86 -0.11 12.57
CA ASP A 287 17.78 -1.52 12.23
C ASP A 287 19.18 -2.07 11.88
N LYS A 288 19.23 -3.11 11.05
CA LYS A 288 20.46 -3.75 10.60
C LYS A 288 20.59 -3.61 9.07
N PRO A 289 20.94 -2.41 8.55
CA PRO A 289 21.21 -2.25 7.13
C PRO A 289 22.20 -3.32 6.66
N GLU A 290 21.90 -3.95 5.54
CA GLU A 290 22.72 -5.00 4.92
C GLU A 290 23.04 -6.20 5.84
N GLY A 291 22.25 -6.38 6.89
CA GLY A 291 22.38 -7.47 7.87
C GLY A 291 23.27 -7.18 9.09
N SER A 292 23.91 -6.01 9.16
CA SER A 292 24.72 -5.57 10.31
C SER A 292 24.22 -4.25 10.91
N ALA A 293 24.52 -4.01 12.19
CA ALA A 293 24.10 -2.78 12.85
C ALA A 293 24.87 -1.56 12.30
N SER A 294 24.17 -0.44 12.12
CA SER A 294 24.80 0.85 11.84
C SER A 294 25.75 1.27 12.99
N PRO A 295 26.86 2.00 12.71
CA PRO A 295 27.74 2.56 13.75
C PRO A 295 27.01 3.49 14.72
N VAL A 296 25.97 4.17 14.25
CA VAL A 296 25.10 5.03 15.06
C VAL A 296 23.65 4.63 14.80
N SER A 297 22.93 4.35 15.88
CA SER A 297 21.49 4.05 15.82
C SER A 297 20.72 5.37 15.78
N THR A 298 20.06 5.65 14.65
CA THR A 298 19.17 6.81 14.46
C THR A 298 17.91 6.37 13.70
N SER A 299 16.87 7.20 13.69
CA SER A 299 15.68 6.98 12.86
C SER A 299 15.83 7.48 11.41
N ASP A 300 17.05 7.85 11.00
CA ASP A 300 17.32 8.22 9.61
C ASP A 300 17.26 6.98 8.69
N MET A 301 17.12 7.21 7.39
CA MET A 301 17.19 6.15 6.39
C MET A 301 18.65 5.83 6.07
N CYS A 302 18.99 4.54 6.06
CA CYS A 302 20.26 3.96 5.70
C CYS A 302 20.15 3.17 4.40
N TYR A 303 21.22 3.20 3.61
CA TYR A 303 21.38 2.34 2.45
C TYR A 303 21.29 0.86 2.88
N ASN A 304 20.55 0.06 2.11
CA ASN A 304 20.29 -1.34 2.42
C ASN A 304 20.58 -2.26 1.22
N GLY A 305 21.44 -1.79 0.31
CA GLY A 305 21.68 -2.44 -0.97
C GLY A 305 20.72 -2.01 -2.09
N PRO A 306 20.89 -2.60 -3.29
CA PRO A 306 20.12 -2.29 -4.49
C PRO A 306 18.73 -2.96 -4.48
N ILE A 307 17.87 -2.61 -3.52
CA ILE A 307 16.49 -3.10 -3.43
C ILE A 307 15.59 -2.17 -4.24
N LEU A 308 15.28 -2.54 -5.48
CA LEU A 308 14.44 -1.74 -6.37
C LEU A 308 13.22 -2.49 -6.88
N THR A 309 12.13 -1.74 -7.08
CA THR A 309 10.89 -2.19 -7.69
C THR A 309 10.58 -1.33 -8.91
N LEU A 310 10.32 -1.97 -10.05
CA LEU A 310 9.77 -1.36 -11.26
C LEU A 310 8.26 -1.51 -11.23
N SER A 311 7.53 -0.40 -11.39
CA SER A 311 6.12 -0.37 -11.73
C SER A 311 5.95 0.24 -13.11
N LEU A 312 5.39 -0.53 -14.05
CA LEU A 312 5.17 -0.12 -15.42
C LEU A 312 3.90 -0.75 -15.96
N ASN A 313 3.00 0.07 -16.53
CA ASN A 313 1.76 -0.37 -17.17
C ASN A 313 0.86 -1.24 -16.26
N GLY A 314 0.80 -0.90 -14.96
CA GLY A 314 -0.02 -1.63 -13.98
C GLY A 314 0.60 -2.94 -13.46
N SER A 315 1.77 -3.33 -13.95
CA SER A 315 2.55 -4.46 -13.44
C SER A 315 3.65 -3.96 -12.50
N SER A 316 3.99 -4.76 -11.48
CA SER A 316 5.10 -4.49 -10.57
C SER A 316 6.05 -5.68 -10.52
N SER A 317 7.36 -5.43 -10.56
CA SER A 317 8.40 -6.45 -10.47
C SER A 317 9.59 -5.91 -9.70
N ALA A 318 10.21 -6.75 -8.86
CA ALA A 318 11.54 -6.45 -8.33
C ALA A 318 12.55 -6.37 -9.49
N LEU A 319 13.56 -5.50 -9.33
CA LEU A 319 14.70 -5.43 -10.24
C LEU A 319 15.88 -6.22 -9.66
N VAL A 320 16.42 -7.14 -10.47
CA VAL A 320 17.54 -8.01 -10.15
C VAL A 320 18.82 -7.38 -10.68
N TRP A 321 19.70 -6.96 -9.77
CA TRP A 321 21.06 -6.54 -10.09
C TRP A 321 22.01 -7.73 -10.05
N ASP A 322 22.46 -8.19 -11.23
CA ASP A 322 23.53 -9.17 -11.33
C ASP A 322 24.87 -8.43 -11.45
N ALA A 323 25.57 -8.30 -10.32
CA ALA A 323 26.84 -7.58 -10.25
C ALA A 323 27.94 -8.22 -11.13
N GLY A 324 27.93 -9.55 -11.30
CA GLY A 324 28.91 -10.26 -12.11
C GLY A 324 28.75 -9.99 -13.60
N LYS A 325 27.51 -9.79 -14.05
CA LYS A 325 27.17 -9.44 -15.44
C LYS A 325 27.03 -7.94 -15.68
N SER A 326 26.90 -7.15 -14.62
CA SER A 326 26.58 -5.72 -14.65
C SER A 326 25.29 -5.42 -15.41
N VAL A 327 24.22 -6.20 -15.16
CA VAL A 327 22.92 -6.03 -15.80
C VAL A 327 21.79 -5.93 -14.78
N TRP A 328 20.78 -5.14 -15.16
CA TRP A 328 19.49 -5.08 -14.48
C TRP A 328 18.46 -5.87 -15.29
N ARG A 329 17.73 -6.76 -14.62
CA ARG A 329 16.60 -7.49 -15.20
C ARG A 329 15.41 -7.44 -14.24
N PRO A 330 14.17 -7.26 -14.71
CA PRO A 330 13.00 -7.54 -13.87
C PRO A 330 12.98 -9.02 -13.46
N GLN A 331 12.47 -9.32 -12.27
CA GLN A 331 12.27 -10.69 -11.79
C GLN A 331 11.37 -11.48 -12.76
N THR A 332 10.26 -10.86 -13.18
CA THR A 332 9.38 -11.40 -14.24
C THR A 332 9.79 -10.79 -15.57
N GLU A 333 10.57 -11.52 -16.36
CA GLU A 333 11.10 -11.00 -17.62
C GLU A 333 10.09 -11.07 -18.77
N ASN A 334 10.05 -10.01 -19.57
CA ASN A 334 9.36 -9.99 -20.86
C ASN A 334 10.25 -9.47 -22.01
N GLY A 335 11.55 -9.30 -21.75
CA GLY A 335 12.57 -8.99 -22.77
C GLY A 335 12.89 -7.53 -22.88
N GLU A 336 12.37 -6.74 -21.97
CA GLU A 336 12.81 -5.39 -21.75
C GLU A 336 14.31 -5.32 -21.43
N VAL A 337 14.92 -4.23 -21.91
CA VAL A 337 16.27 -3.82 -21.52
C VAL A 337 16.15 -2.73 -20.48
N VAL A 338 16.65 -2.98 -19.27
CA VAL A 338 16.67 -2.03 -18.17
C VAL A 338 18.07 -1.45 -18.01
N THR A 339 18.18 -0.13 -18.07
CA THR A 339 19.45 0.60 -17.92
C THR A 339 19.33 1.65 -16.82
N HIS A 340 20.31 1.65 -15.90
CA HIS A 340 20.48 2.70 -14.89
C HIS A 340 21.55 3.68 -15.39
N VAL A 341 21.18 4.93 -15.59
CA VAL A 341 22.09 5.99 -16.05
C VAL A 341 22.42 6.89 -14.87
N THR A 342 23.71 6.98 -14.54
CA THR A 342 24.23 7.81 -13.43
C THR A 342 25.08 8.95 -13.98
N GLY A 343 25.23 10.02 -13.20
CA GLY A 343 26.03 11.20 -13.56
C GLY A 343 25.43 12.04 -14.69
N ALA A 344 24.12 11.98 -14.92
CA ALA A 344 23.48 12.65 -16.06
C ALA A 344 23.39 14.18 -15.90
N GLY A 345 23.61 14.71 -14.69
CA GLY A 345 23.50 16.15 -14.44
C GLY A 345 22.09 16.69 -14.62
N ASN A 346 21.06 15.86 -14.42
CA ASN A 346 19.66 16.12 -14.72
C ASN A 346 18.94 17.14 -13.83
N GLY A 347 19.68 17.91 -13.01
CA GLY A 347 19.10 18.92 -12.11
C GLY A 347 18.19 18.37 -11.01
N SER A 348 18.20 17.06 -10.74
CA SER A 348 17.40 16.46 -9.66
C SER A 348 17.89 16.87 -8.26
N GLY A 349 19.16 17.26 -8.13
CA GLY A 349 19.82 17.51 -6.85
C GLY A 349 20.19 16.25 -6.07
N THR A 350 20.02 15.06 -6.65
CA THR A 350 20.38 13.78 -6.03
C THR A 350 21.86 13.46 -6.24
N TYR A 351 22.43 12.66 -5.35
CA TYR A 351 23.84 12.29 -5.32
C TYR A 351 24.35 11.75 -6.66
N ASN A 352 23.59 10.87 -7.31
CA ASN A 352 23.96 10.28 -8.58
C ASN A 352 23.47 11.08 -9.79
N THR A 353 22.55 12.05 -9.65
CA THR A 353 21.86 12.70 -10.78
C THR A 353 21.37 11.69 -11.84
N ASP A 354 20.75 10.62 -11.36
CA ASP A 354 20.46 9.41 -12.12
C ASP A 354 19.02 9.32 -12.62
N TYR A 355 18.82 8.47 -13.63
CA TYR A 355 17.52 8.11 -14.19
C TYR A 355 17.55 6.66 -14.71
N TRP A 356 16.38 6.10 -14.96
CA TRP A 356 16.22 4.74 -15.49
C TRP A 356 15.63 4.75 -16.89
N THR A 357 16.03 3.78 -17.71
CA THR A 357 15.43 3.51 -19.01
C THR A 357 14.97 2.06 -19.08
N VAL A 358 13.73 1.83 -19.50
CA VAL A 358 13.18 0.51 -19.81
C VAL A 358 12.77 0.52 -21.27
N THR A 359 13.42 -0.28 -22.10
CA THR A 359 13.04 -0.43 -23.51
C THR A 359 12.36 -1.76 -23.70
N ASP A 360 11.08 -1.76 -24.06
CA ASP A 360 10.34 -3.00 -24.31
C ASP A 360 10.65 -3.59 -25.70
N ARG A 361 10.15 -4.81 -25.97
CA ARG A 361 10.35 -5.49 -27.26
C ARG A 361 9.70 -4.77 -28.46
N SER A 362 8.76 -3.85 -28.24
CA SER A 362 8.19 -3.03 -29.31
C SER A 362 9.13 -1.91 -29.74
N GLY A 363 10.21 -1.66 -28.98
CA GLY A 363 11.11 -0.53 -29.16
C GLY A 363 10.61 0.74 -28.47
N THR A 364 9.55 0.66 -27.68
CA THR A 364 9.09 1.79 -26.86
C THR A 364 10.04 1.94 -25.68
N VAL A 365 10.53 3.17 -25.49
CA VAL A 365 11.48 3.53 -24.44
C VAL A 365 10.74 4.33 -23.37
N PHE A 366 10.74 3.81 -22.16
CA PHE A 366 10.20 4.46 -20.96
C PHE A 366 11.35 4.98 -20.11
N GLN A 367 11.36 6.28 -19.82
CA GLN A 367 12.37 6.92 -18.99
C GLN A 367 11.77 7.42 -17.69
N PHE A 368 12.46 7.14 -16.60
CA PHE A 368 12.00 7.43 -15.25
C PHE A 368 13.00 8.35 -14.58
N GLY A 369 12.54 9.52 -14.14
CA GLY A 369 13.37 10.47 -13.42
C GLY A 369 14.37 11.22 -14.29
N ARG A 370 14.15 11.31 -15.61
CA ARG A 370 15.03 12.05 -16.51
C ARG A 370 15.12 13.53 -16.13
N ASN A 371 14.05 14.10 -15.57
CA ASN A 371 13.87 15.42 -14.97
C ASN A 371 14.10 16.62 -15.91
N GLN A 372 15.23 16.64 -16.61
CA GLN A 372 15.55 17.52 -17.74
C GLN A 372 15.42 16.73 -19.04
N LEU A 373 14.33 16.96 -19.77
CA LEU A 373 14.01 16.24 -21.00
C LEU A 373 14.95 16.64 -22.15
N PRO A 374 14.99 15.88 -23.27
CA PRO A 374 15.72 16.29 -24.46
C PRO A 374 15.36 17.73 -24.88
N GLY A 375 16.39 18.53 -25.18
CA GLY A 375 16.24 19.95 -25.52
C GLY A 375 16.19 20.93 -24.33
N TRP A 376 16.39 20.47 -23.09
CA TRP A 376 16.40 21.35 -21.93
C TRP A 376 17.58 22.33 -21.95
N VAL A 377 17.31 23.57 -21.55
CA VAL A 377 18.29 24.63 -21.28
C VAL A 377 17.86 25.42 -20.05
N ALA A 378 18.79 26.16 -19.44
CA ALA A 378 18.48 26.99 -18.27
C ALA A 378 17.25 27.90 -18.52
N GLY A 379 16.30 27.89 -17.59
CA GLY A 379 15.03 28.61 -17.69
C GLY A 379 13.86 27.79 -18.24
N LYS A 380 14.08 26.61 -18.82
CA LYS A 380 13.02 25.65 -19.14
C LYS A 380 12.57 24.87 -17.90
N PRO A 381 11.28 24.49 -17.81
CA PRO A 381 10.79 23.72 -16.67
C PRO A 381 11.41 22.32 -16.64
N THR A 382 11.56 21.78 -15.43
CA THR A 382 11.86 20.36 -15.18
C THR A 382 10.56 19.60 -14.98
N THR A 383 10.57 18.28 -15.18
CA THR A 383 9.39 17.42 -14.94
C THR A 383 9.10 17.21 -13.46
N ASN A 384 10.08 17.43 -12.58
CA ASN A 384 10.00 17.14 -11.14
C ASN A 384 9.69 15.66 -10.86
N SER A 385 10.21 14.76 -11.69
CA SER A 385 9.92 13.33 -11.64
C SER A 385 10.72 12.53 -10.60
N VAL A 386 11.69 13.15 -9.92
CA VAL A 386 12.58 12.47 -8.95
C VAL A 386 12.24 12.85 -7.52
N ASN A 387 11.76 11.91 -6.70
CA ASN A 387 11.58 12.12 -5.27
C ASN A 387 12.81 11.67 -4.50
N SER A 388 13.21 12.47 -3.50
CA SER A 388 14.50 12.29 -2.83
C SER A 388 14.43 12.52 -1.34
N GLU A 389 15.30 11.83 -0.62
CA GLU A 389 15.50 11.97 0.83
C GLU A 389 16.98 11.84 1.20
N PRO A 390 17.39 12.30 2.39
CA PRO A 390 18.72 12.02 2.91
C PRO A 390 18.87 10.53 3.28
N VAL A 391 19.94 9.91 2.79
CA VAL A 391 20.27 8.51 3.08
C VAL A 391 21.69 8.42 3.61
N TYR A 392 21.86 7.71 4.72
CA TYR A 392 23.14 7.41 5.34
C TYR A 392 23.75 6.12 4.81
N SER A 393 25.06 6.10 4.82
CA SER A 393 25.88 4.98 4.38
C SER A 393 26.66 4.44 5.56
N ALA A 394 26.11 3.38 6.15
CA ALA A 394 26.55 2.84 7.42
C ALA A 394 27.86 2.06 7.29
N HIS A 395 28.14 1.48 6.11
CA HIS A 395 29.26 0.58 5.89
C HIS A 395 30.20 1.07 4.80
N ALA A 396 31.47 0.67 4.88
CA ALA A 396 32.46 0.99 3.87
C ALA A 396 32.12 0.29 2.54
N GLY A 397 32.08 1.07 1.46
CA GLY A 397 31.69 0.60 0.12
C GLY A 397 30.30 1.05 -0.30
N ASP A 398 29.46 1.46 0.65
CA ASP A 398 28.16 2.04 0.39
C ASP A 398 28.28 3.35 -0.41
N PRO A 399 27.28 3.70 -1.25
CA PRO A 399 27.29 4.97 -1.97
C PRO A 399 27.45 6.15 -1.00
N CYS A 400 28.35 7.10 -1.25
CA CYS A 400 28.60 8.26 -0.38
C CYS A 400 29.08 7.97 1.06
N TYR A 401 29.59 6.76 1.36
CA TYR A 401 30.32 6.49 2.61
C TYR A 401 31.54 7.42 2.77
N ASN A 402 31.76 7.88 4.01
CA ASN A 402 32.89 8.74 4.36
C ASN A 402 33.65 8.20 5.58
N ALA A 403 34.97 8.02 5.43
CA ALA A 403 35.83 7.55 6.51
C ALA A 403 35.94 8.52 7.72
N ALA A 404 35.49 9.77 7.58
CA ALA A 404 35.41 10.74 8.68
C ALA A 404 34.32 10.41 9.73
N GLY A 405 33.38 9.52 9.41
CA GLY A 405 32.38 8.99 10.34
C GLY A 405 30.93 9.18 9.88
N PHE A 406 29.99 8.60 10.64
CA PHE A 406 28.57 8.48 10.30
C PHE A 406 27.92 9.81 9.86
N SER A 407 28.12 10.90 10.62
CA SER A 407 27.54 12.21 10.28
C SER A 407 28.03 12.79 8.95
N ALA A 408 29.16 12.32 8.41
CA ALA A 408 29.68 12.68 7.10
C ALA A 408 29.32 11.69 5.98
N SER A 409 28.81 10.50 6.32
CA SER A 409 28.41 9.43 5.39
C SER A 409 26.95 9.57 4.99
N VAL A 410 26.59 10.67 4.34
CA VAL A 410 25.19 10.99 4.03
C VAL A 410 25.07 11.81 2.76
N CYS A 411 24.08 11.49 1.95
CA CYS A 411 23.79 12.24 0.74
C CYS A 411 22.28 12.21 0.43
N THR A 412 21.82 13.16 -0.37
CA THR A 412 20.44 13.15 -0.87
C THR A 412 20.34 12.12 -1.99
N MET A 413 19.65 11.02 -1.76
CA MET A 413 19.41 9.98 -2.78
C MET A 413 17.99 10.06 -3.29
N ALA A 414 17.77 9.65 -4.54
CA ALA A 414 16.42 9.40 -5.02
C ALA A 414 15.89 8.13 -4.34
N TYR A 415 14.65 8.19 -3.85
CA TYR A 415 13.91 6.99 -3.46
C TYR A 415 12.90 6.59 -4.53
N ARG A 416 12.41 7.53 -5.37
CA ARG A 416 11.51 7.22 -6.48
C ARG A 416 11.83 8.04 -7.73
N TRP A 417 11.93 7.38 -8.87
CA TRP A 417 11.97 7.97 -10.21
C TRP A 417 10.63 7.69 -10.89
N ASN A 418 9.78 8.70 -11.02
CA ASN A 418 8.51 8.60 -11.75
C ASN A 418 8.75 8.62 -13.27
N LEU A 419 7.90 7.94 -14.04
CA LEU A 419 7.92 7.98 -15.50
C LEU A 419 7.75 9.42 -15.97
N ASP A 420 8.65 9.92 -16.82
CA ASP A 420 8.57 11.32 -17.26
C ASP A 420 8.83 11.55 -18.74
N TYR A 421 9.32 10.55 -19.46
CA TYR A 421 9.46 10.62 -20.91
C TYR A 421 9.25 9.26 -21.55
N VAL A 422 8.46 9.21 -22.62
CA VAL A 422 8.23 8.01 -23.42
C VAL A 422 8.49 8.34 -24.87
N THR A 423 9.22 7.48 -25.58
CA THR A 423 9.39 7.56 -27.04
C THR A 423 9.09 6.22 -27.69
N ASP A 424 8.35 6.23 -28.79
CA ASP A 424 8.10 5.01 -29.58
C ASP A 424 9.08 4.84 -30.75
N ALA A 425 9.01 3.69 -31.42
CA ALA A 425 9.87 3.36 -32.55
C ALA A 425 9.66 4.26 -33.79
N HIS A 426 8.60 5.09 -33.82
CA HIS A 426 8.31 6.03 -34.90
C HIS A 426 8.78 7.46 -34.58
N GLY A 427 9.40 7.68 -33.41
CA GLY A 427 9.89 8.97 -32.96
C GLY A 427 8.80 9.87 -32.33
N ASN A 428 7.62 9.32 -32.04
CA ASN A 428 6.62 10.03 -31.24
C ASN A 428 7.07 10.08 -29.79
N ALA A 429 6.69 11.14 -29.09
CA ALA A 429 7.07 11.38 -27.70
C ALA A 429 5.89 11.86 -26.83
N MET A 430 6.03 11.59 -25.54
CA MET A 430 5.09 11.98 -24.49
C MET A 430 5.87 12.28 -23.21
N ALA A 431 5.47 13.31 -22.47
CA ALA A 431 6.15 13.79 -21.26
C ALA A 431 5.19 13.92 -20.09
N TYR A 432 5.62 13.52 -18.90
CA TYR A 432 4.83 13.60 -17.66
C TYR A 432 5.49 14.59 -16.70
N TYR A 433 4.70 15.48 -16.12
CA TYR A 433 5.14 16.51 -15.19
C TYR A 433 4.44 16.34 -13.85
N TYR A 434 5.15 16.69 -12.78
CA TYR A 434 4.73 16.45 -11.40
C TYR A 434 4.82 17.71 -10.53
N GLN A 435 3.98 17.76 -9.51
CA GLN A 435 4.18 18.63 -8.34
C GLN A 435 4.82 17.82 -7.22
N LYS A 436 5.67 18.47 -6.43
CA LYS A 436 6.34 17.87 -5.26
C LYS A 436 5.92 18.57 -3.99
N ASP A 437 5.62 17.78 -2.97
CA ASP A 437 5.41 18.26 -1.60
C ASP A 437 6.68 18.02 -0.78
N THR A 438 7.36 19.09 -0.38
CA THR A 438 8.55 19.04 0.49
C THR A 438 8.16 19.07 1.96
N ASN A 439 8.89 18.34 2.79
CA ASN A 439 8.80 18.40 4.25
C ASN A 439 10.22 18.43 4.86
N TYR A 440 10.31 18.75 6.14
CA TYR A 440 11.57 18.77 6.88
C TYR A 440 11.55 17.80 8.06
N TYR A 441 12.72 17.34 8.49
CA TYR A 441 12.86 16.56 9.71
C TYR A 441 14.21 16.81 10.39
N GLY A 442 14.30 16.47 11.67
CA GLY A 442 15.50 16.57 12.49
C GLY A 442 16.43 15.37 12.29
N GLN A 443 17.22 15.42 11.23
CA GLN A 443 18.22 14.42 10.87
C GLN A 443 19.36 14.31 11.89
N ASP A 444 19.95 13.11 12.03
CA ASP A 444 21.01 12.79 13.02
C ASP A 444 20.57 13.12 14.45
N ASN A 445 19.46 12.53 14.88
CA ASN A 445 18.85 12.81 16.18
C ASN A 445 18.55 14.31 16.44
N GLY A 446 18.23 15.05 15.38
CA GLY A 446 17.91 16.48 15.45
C GLY A 446 19.11 17.43 15.36
N ALA A 447 20.31 16.95 15.00
CA ALA A 447 21.47 17.81 14.81
C ALA A 447 21.30 18.80 13.64
N ARG A 448 20.50 18.45 12.63
CA ARG A 448 20.20 19.31 11.47
C ARG A 448 18.77 19.16 10.98
N MET A 449 18.21 20.24 10.46
CA MET A 449 16.86 20.25 9.87
C MET A 449 16.98 20.12 8.36
N THR A 450 16.58 18.98 7.82
CA THR A 450 16.87 18.61 6.43
C THR A 450 15.58 18.39 5.65
N ALA A 451 15.58 18.85 4.40
CA ALA A 451 14.46 18.70 3.47
C ALA A 451 14.43 17.30 2.85
N TYR A 452 13.23 16.82 2.53
CA TYR A 452 12.98 15.65 1.69
C TYR A 452 11.67 15.85 0.91
N VAL A 453 11.50 15.11 -0.18
CA VAL A 453 10.23 15.05 -0.91
C VAL A 453 9.35 14.04 -0.19
N ARG A 454 8.24 14.50 0.37
CA ARG A 454 7.29 13.67 1.12
C ARG A 454 6.27 12.98 0.22
N ASP A 455 5.84 13.68 -0.82
CA ASP A 455 4.84 13.20 -1.78
C ASP A 455 5.08 13.87 -3.14
N SER A 456 4.58 13.24 -4.20
CA SER A 456 4.54 13.82 -5.54
C SER A 456 3.32 13.31 -6.29
N HIS A 457 2.71 14.15 -7.12
CA HIS A 457 1.54 13.78 -7.91
C HIS A 457 1.62 14.35 -9.32
N LEU A 458 0.96 13.69 -10.27
CA LEU A 458 0.87 14.17 -11.65
C LEU A 458 0.23 15.55 -11.70
N ASP A 459 0.85 16.45 -12.46
CA ASP A 459 0.37 17.79 -12.76
C ASP A 459 -0.27 17.82 -14.15
N HIS A 460 0.49 17.41 -15.17
CA HIS A 460 -0.01 17.22 -16.52
C HIS A 460 0.84 16.24 -17.32
N ILE A 461 0.26 15.74 -18.41
CA ILE A 461 0.92 14.92 -19.43
C ILE A 461 0.79 15.64 -20.76
N ASP A 462 1.93 15.91 -21.39
CA ASP A 462 2.01 16.45 -22.74
C ASP A 462 2.23 15.31 -23.73
N TYR A 463 1.50 15.30 -24.84
CA TYR A 463 1.60 14.25 -25.86
C TYR A 463 1.28 14.77 -27.27
N GLY A 464 1.40 13.90 -28.27
CA GLY A 464 1.15 14.23 -29.67
C GLY A 464 2.33 14.96 -30.36
N PHE A 465 3.49 15.06 -29.72
CA PHE A 465 4.71 15.65 -30.30
C PHE A 465 5.76 14.58 -30.63
N THR A 466 6.86 14.97 -31.29
CA THR A 466 7.97 14.06 -31.63
C THR A 466 9.20 14.34 -30.77
N ASP A 467 10.04 13.33 -30.52
CA ASP A 467 11.36 13.56 -29.95
C ASP A 467 12.24 14.38 -30.92
N PRO A 468 13.08 15.34 -30.46
CA PRO A 468 13.30 15.81 -29.08
C PRO A 468 12.51 17.09 -28.73
N ASN A 469 11.29 17.25 -29.22
CA ASN A 469 10.53 18.51 -29.15
C ASN A 469 9.72 18.70 -27.85
N ALA A 470 10.17 18.13 -26.73
CA ALA A 470 9.47 18.18 -25.44
C ALA A 470 9.20 19.60 -24.90
N TYR A 471 10.00 20.59 -25.33
CA TYR A 471 9.89 22.00 -24.92
C TYR A 471 9.26 22.91 -25.99
N GLY A 472 8.65 22.33 -27.02
CA GLY A 472 7.83 23.02 -28.02
C GLY A 472 6.45 23.39 -27.47
N THR A 473 5.46 23.49 -28.37
CA THR A 473 4.04 23.61 -28.00
C THR A 473 3.36 22.26 -28.26
N PRO A 474 3.14 21.44 -27.20
CA PRO A 474 2.49 20.14 -27.34
C PRO A 474 1.08 20.28 -27.94
N PRO A 475 0.71 19.47 -28.95
CA PRO A 475 -0.64 19.52 -29.52
C PRO A 475 -1.73 19.15 -28.52
N ASP A 476 -1.45 18.18 -27.66
CA ASP A 476 -2.43 17.62 -26.73
C ASP A 476 -1.87 17.59 -25.31
N ARG A 477 -2.77 17.78 -24.32
CA ARG A 477 -2.42 17.81 -22.90
C ARG A 477 -3.52 17.18 -22.06
N VAL A 478 -3.13 16.43 -21.03
CA VAL A 478 -4.04 16.04 -19.94
C VAL A 478 -3.59 16.72 -18.66
N SER A 479 -4.46 17.48 -18.01
CA SER A 479 -4.17 18.15 -16.74
C SER A 479 -4.88 17.48 -15.57
N PHE A 480 -4.19 17.38 -14.43
CA PHE A 480 -4.70 16.83 -13.18
C PHE A 480 -4.85 17.96 -12.16
N SER A 481 -6.07 18.31 -11.80
CA SER A 481 -6.35 19.39 -10.86
C SER A 481 -6.55 18.84 -9.45
N THR A 482 -5.89 19.45 -8.48
CA THR A 482 -5.94 19.02 -7.08
C THR A 482 -6.69 19.99 -6.19
N GLY A 483 -7.16 19.48 -5.05
CA GLY A 483 -7.74 20.27 -3.97
C GLY A 483 -7.26 19.76 -2.61
N PRO A 484 -7.58 20.46 -1.50
CA PRO A 484 -7.25 19.98 -0.17
C PRO A 484 -7.90 18.61 0.09
N ARG A 485 -7.18 17.71 0.78
CA ARG A 485 -7.73 16.41 1.21
C ARG A 485 -8.89 16.53 2.17
N CYS A 486 -8.86 17.57 3.01
CA CYS A 486 -9.99 17.90 3.85
C CYS A 486 -11.24 18.16 3.00
N VAL A 487 -12.33 17.47 3.32
CA VAL A 487 -13.63 17.54 2.62
C VAL A 487 -14.76 18.07 3.53
N SER A 488 -14.46 18.41 4.78
CA SER A 488 -15.40 18.97 5.75
C SER A 488 -14.84 20.20 6.46
N GLY A 489 -15.71 21.18 6.75
CA GLY A 489 -15.31 22.40 7.47
C GLY A 489 -14.37 23.33 6.67
N THR A 490 -13.53 24.09 7.39
CA THR A 490 -12.54 25.00 6.77
C THR A 490 -11.21 24.29 6.61
N CYS A 491 -10.83 24.02 5.38
CA CYS A 491 -9.62 23.25 5.07
C CYS A 491 -8.37 24.13 4.91
N THR A 492 -8.52 25.28 4.27
CA THR A 492 -7.38 26.11 3.84
C THR A 492 -7.30 27.39 4.67
N PRO A 493 -6.09 27.81 5.12
CA PRO A 493 -4.83 27.08 5.00
C PRO A 493 -4.72 25.95 6.02
N LEU A 494 -3.94 24.90 5.72
CA LEU A 494 -3.60 23.85 6.71
C LEU A 494 -2.67 24.44 7.78
N ASN A 495 -3.18 24.63 8.99
CA ASN A 495 -2.45 25.26 10.09
C ASN A 495 -2.95 24.77 11.47
N ALA A 496 -2.43 25.36 12.56
CA ALA A 496 -2.80 24.99 13.92
C ALA A 496 -4.31 25.12 14.26
N THR A 497 -5.07 25.94 13.54
CA THR A 497 -6.51 26.17 13.75
C THR A 497 -7.40 25.27 12.90
N THR A 498 -6.92 24.84 11.73
CA THR A 498 -7.70 24.03 10.76
C THR A 498 -7.30 22.56 10.74
N LYS A 499 -6.14 22.19 11.30
CA LYS A 499 -5.57 20.82 11.28
C LYS A 499 -6.54 19.70 11.63
N ALA A 500 -7.46 19.92 12.57
CA ALA A 500 -8.40 18.90 13.00
C ALA A 500 -9.43 18.52 11.91
N ASN A 501 -9.63 19.37 10.89
CA ASN A 501 -10.50 19.09 9.76
C ASN A 501 -9.85 18.14 8.72
N TRP A 502 -8.60 17.74 8.95
CA TRP A 502 -7.83 16.87 8.05
C TRP A 502 -7.66 15.48 8.69
N PRO A 503 -8.68 14.61 8.66
CA PRO A 503 -8.68 13.38 9.45
C PRO A 503 -7.55 12.41 9.08
N ASP A 504 -7.15 12.33 7.81
CA ASP A 504 -6.12 11.40 7.34
C ASP A 504 -4.74 12.06 7.08
N VAL A 505 -4.54 13.31 7.51
CA VAL A 505 -3.24 14.00 7.41
C VAL A 505 -2.64 14.17 8.80
N PRO A 506 -1.43 13.65 9.09
CA PRO A 506 -0.78 13.78 10.38
C PRO A 506 -0.11 15.15 10.51
N PHE A 507 -0.85 16.18 10.92
CA PHE A 507 -0.34 17.56 10.99
C PHE A 507 0.88 17.70 11.93
N ASP A 508 0.98 16.87 12.97
CA ASP A 508 2.12 16.83 13.89
C ASP A 508 3.44 16.39 13.24
N LEU A 509 3.40 15.79 12.05
CA LEU A 509 4.57 15.39 11.26
C LEU A 509 4.95 16.40 10.18
N ILE A 510 4.19 17.49 10.04
CA ILE A 510 4.54 18.59 9.13
C ILE A 510 5.57 19.48 9.82
N CYS A 511 6.73 19.64 9.18
CA CYS A 511 7.76 20.60 9.59
C CYS A 511 8.11 21.54 8.43
N ALA A 512 7.98 22.84 8.68
CA ALA A 512 8.31 23.87 7.70
C ALA A 512 9.81 24.17 7.68
N GLN A 513 10.28 24.72 6.56
CA GLN A 513 11.64 25.23 6.42
C GLN A 513 11.97 26.21 7.55
N GLY A 514 13.18 26.08 8.12
CA GLY A 514 13.66 26.96 9.20
C GLY A 514 13.01 26.71 10.57
N SER A 515 12.08 25.76 10.69
CA SER A 515 11.51 25.34 11.98
C SER A 515 12.38 24.28 12.67
N THR A 516 12.27 24.18 13.99
CA THR A 516 12.83 23.04 14.75
C THR A 516 11.86 21.86 14.67
N CYS A 517 12.20 20.83 13.92
CA CYS A 517 11.40 19.63 13.76
C CYS A 517 11.52 18.70 14.97
N THR A 518 10.40 18.15 15.42
CA THR A 518 10.35 17.10 16.45
C THR A 518 10.44 15.69 15.85
N SER A 519 9.99 15.49 14.61
CA SER A 519 10.23 14.25 13.87
C SER A 519 11.71 14.11 13.55
N GLN A 520 12.28 12.93 13.82
CA GLN A 520 13.68 12.59 13.55
C GLN A 520 13.84 11.65 12.35
N ALA A 521 12.79 11.53 11.54
CA ALA A 521 12.79 10.71 10.34
C ALA A 521 11.86 11.27 9.26
N PRO A 522 12.06 10.90 7.99
CA PRO A 522 11.10 11.13 6.92
C PRO A 522 9.74 10.48 7.23
N SER A 523 8.68 11.10 6.71
CA SER A 523 7.29 10.62 6.83
C SER A 523 6.53 10.93 5.55
N PHE A 524 5.80 9.97 4.98
CA PHE A 524 5.27 10.03 3.61
C PHE A 524 3.74 10.14 3.58
N PHE A 525 3.18 11.30 3.27
CA PHE A 525 1.73 11.47 3.17
C PHE A 525 1.37 12.61 2.23
N SER A 526 0.21 12.47 1.60
CA SER A 526 -0.35 13.50 0.74
C SER A 526 -1.14 14.53 1.53
N THR A 527 -1.17 15.76 1.02
CA THR A 527 -2.07 16.84 1.49
C THR A 527 -3.06 17.26 0.41
N VAL A 528 -3.08 16.56 -0.73
CA VAL A 528 -4.01 16.83 -1.82
C VAL A 528 -4.86 15.62 -2.21
N ARG A 529 -6.02 15.91 -2.81
CA ARG A 529 -6.87 14.94 -3.51
C ARG A 529 -7.02 15.37 -4.96
N LEU A 530 -7.20 14.40 -5.86
CA LEU A 530 -7.53 14.66 -7.26
C LEU A 530 -9.00 15.13 -7.35
N THR A 531 -9.21 16.31 -7.92
CA THR A 531 -10.55 16.91 -8.08
C THR A 531 -11.06 16.82 -9.50
N SER A 532 -10.18 16.87 -10.50
CA SER A 532 -10.56 16.64 -11.89
C SER A 532 -9.39 16.20 -12.76
N VAL A 533 -9.70 15.42 -13.79
CA VAL A 533 -8.83 15.16 -14.95
C VAL A 533 -9.44 15.85 -16.16
N THR A 534 -8.65 16.65 -16.90
CA THR A 534 -9.14 17.37 -18.09
C THR A 534 -8.23 17.08 -19.28
N ALA A 535 -8.79 16.52 -20.34
CA ALA A 535 -8.12 16.36 -21.63
C ALA A 535 -8.31 17.63 -22.46
N GLN A 536 -7.23 18.11 -23.07
CA GLN A 536 -7.15 19.41 -23.72
C GLN A 536 -6.39 19.33 -25.04
N GLN A 537 -6.77 20.19 -25.99
CA GLN A 537 -6.07 20.35 -27.27
C GLN A 537 -5.65 21.81 -27.47
N TYR A 538 -4.47 22.01 -28.04
CA TYR A 538 -3.95 23.35 -28.31
C TYR A 538 -4.67 23.98 -29.51
N SER A 539 -5.33 25.11 -29.29
CA SER A 539 -5.97 25.90 -30.34
C SER A 539 -4.99 26.93 -30.90
N THR A 540 -4.56 26.75 -32.15
CA THR A 540 -3.72 27.73 -32.85
C THR A 540 -4.44 29.05 -33.11
N ALA A 541 -5.78 29.04 -33.17
CA ALA A 541 -6.60 30.23 -33.37
C ALA A 541 -6.61 31.15 -32.13
N THR A 542 -6.54 30.57 -30.93
CA THR A 542 -6.60 31.32 -29.65
C THR A 542 -5.29 31.32 -28.87
N ALA A 543 -4.30 30.54 -29.32
CA ALA A 543 -3.03 30.30 -28.64
C ALA A 543 -3.19 29.80 -27.19
N THR A 544 -4.21 28.97 -26.95
CA THR A 544 -4.51 28.40 -25.63
C THR A 544 -4.95 26.93 -25.74
N TYR A 545 -4.76 26.17 -24.66
CA TYR A 545 -5.35 24.84 -24.52
C TYR A 545 -6.84 24.94 -24.23
N GLN A 546 -7.65 24.25 -25.04
CA GLN A 546 -9.10 24.17 -24.87
C GLN A 546 -9.48 22.79 -24.36
N ALA A 547 -10.37 22.75 -23.36
CA ALA A 547 -10.88 21.48 -22.84
C ALA A 547 -11.71 20.75 -23.89
N VAL A 548 -11.47 19.45 -24.03
CA VAL A 548 -12.28 18.54 -24.87
C VAL A 548 -13.16 17.68 -23.98
N ASP A 549 -12.58 17.08 -22.95
CA ASP A 549 -13.28 16.25 -21.96
C ASP A 549 -12.78 16.58 -20.55
N SER A 550 -13.70 16.54 -19.59
CA SER A 550 -13.38 16.71 -18.17
C SER A 550 -14.11 15.70 -17.30
N TYR A 551 -13.41 15.21 -16.28
CA TYR A 551 -13.88 14.19 -15.35
C TYR A 551 -13.73 14.75 -13.94
N ALA A 552 -14.84 15.19 -13.33
CA ALA A 552 -14.86 15.76 -11.99
C ALA A 552 -15.09 14.66 -10.94
N LEU A 553 -14.30 14.66 -9.87
CA LEU A 553 -14.36 13.69 -8.79
C LEU A 553 -15.02 14.32 -7.54
N ALA A 554 -16.07 13.67 -7.04
CA ALA A 554 -16.64 14.00 -5.73
C ALA A 554 -16.22 12.95 -4.71
N GLN A 555 -15.77 13.40 -3.54
CA GLN A 555 -15.19 12.55 -2.52
C GLN A 555 -15.67 12.95 -1.12
N SER A 556 -15.67 11.99 -0.20
CA SER A 556 -16.03 12.14 1.21
C SER A 556 -15.01 11.46 2.12
N MET A 557 -15.10 11.71 3.43
CA MET A 557 -14.29 11.07 4.46
C MET A 557 -15.22 10.51 5.55
N PRO A 558 -15.90 9.38 5.27
CA PRO A 558 -16.87 8.81 6.20
C PRO A 558 -16.18 8.24 7.47
N PRO A 559 -16.78 8.40 8.67
CA PRO A 559 -16.24 7.82 9.91
C PRO A 559 -16.06 6.30 9.82
N THR A 560 -15.01 5.77 10.46
CA THR A 560 -14.72 4.32 10.49
C THR A 560 -15.37 3.58 11.66
N GLY A 561 -15.92 4.28 12.66
CA GLY A 561 -16.68 3.65 13.75
C GLY A 561 -15.85 2.88 14.80
N ASP A 562 -14.58 2.56 14.54
CA ASP A 562 -13.65 1.88 15.47
C ASP A 562 -12.63 2.82 16.14
N GLY A 563 -12.80 4.12 15.97
CA GLY A 563 -11.89 5.13 16.55
C GLY A 563 -10.66 5.44 15.70
N THR A 564 -10.47 4.76 14.57
CA THR A 564 -9.47 5.15 13.57
C THR A 564 -9.94 6.39 12.79
N SER A 565 -9.02 7.00 12.05
CA SER A 565 -9.31 8.21 11.29
C SER A 565 -10.07 7.86 10.02
N PRO A 566 -11.10 8.66 9.66
CA PRO A 566 -11.71 8.61 8.35
C PRO A 566 -10.66 8.69 7.23
N THR A 567 -10.87 7.94 6.15
CA THR A 567 -10.03 7.98 4.95
C THR A 567 -10.83 8.44 3.74
N LEU A 568 -10.15 8.99 2.74
CA LEU A 568 -10.77 9.50 1.52
C LEU A 568 -11.52 8.40 0.76
N TRP A 569 -12.76 8.66 0.37
CA TRP A 569 -13.62 7.79 -0.42
C TRP A 569 -14.07 8.50 -1.69
N LEU A 570 -14.02 7.82 -2.85
CA LEU A 570 -14.57 8.34 -4.10
C LEU A 570 -16.08 8.08 -4.16
N ASP A 571 -16.90 9.14 -4.06
CA ASP A 571 -18.35 9.02 -4.13
C ASP A 571 -18.87 8.98 -5.56
N SER A 572 -18.28 9.78 -6.46
CA SER A 572 -18.70 9.78 -7.87
C SER A 572 -17.66 10.38 -8.83
N VAL A 573 -17.82 10.04 -10.10
CA VAL A 573 -17.15 10.69 -11.23
C VAL A 573 -18.21 11.25 -12.17
N THR A 574 -18.07 12.52 -12.55
CA THR A 574 -18.95 13.21 -13.51
C THR A 574 -18.16 13.56 -14.77
N HIS A 575 -18.57 13.02 -15.92
CA HIS A 575 -17.99 13.33 -17.22
C HIS A 575 -18.70 14.51 -17.88
N THR A 576 -17.93 15.46 -18.41
CA THR A 576 -18.43 16.58 -19.21
C THR A 576 -17.62 16.69 -20.51
N GLY A 577 -18.30 16.49 -21.65
CA GLY A 577 -17.77 16.79 -22.97
C GLY A 577 -17.86 18.29 -23.25
N SER A 578 -16.72 18.94 -23.47
CA SER A 578 -16.56 20.39 -23.57
C SER A 578 -16.48 20.93 -25.01
N GLY A 579 -16.45 20.03 -26.00
CA GLY A 579 -16.30 20.40 -27.42
C GLY A 579 -17.42 21.29 -27.95
N VAL A 580 -17.11 22.56 -28.19
CA VAL A 580 -17.94 23.53 -28.92
C VAL A 580 -17.37 23.74 -30.34
N SER A 581 -17.50 22.72 -31.18
CA SER A 581 -17.06 22.78 -32.60
C SER A 581 -18.23 23.01 -33.55
N PRO A 582 -17.99 23.53 -34.78
CA PRO A 582 -19.02 23.57 -35.82
C PRO A 582 -19.56 22.16 -36.11
N GLY A 583 -20.84 21.94 -35.83
CA GLY A 583 -21.50 20.62 -35.94
C GLY A 583 -21.64 19.84 -34.62
N GLY A 584 -21.05 20.34 -33.53
CA GLY A 584 -21.24 19.87 -32.16
C GLY A 584 -22.29 20.68 -31.38
N PRO A 585 -22.61 20.29 -30.14
CA PRO A 585 -23.51 21.04 -29.27
C PRO A 585 -22.98 22.46 -28.98
N ALA A 586 -23.89 23.43 -28.85
CA ALA A 586 -23.55 24.84 -28.61
C ALA A 586 -23.03 25.13 -27.19
N ALA A 587 -23.04 24.14 -26.30
CA ALA A 587 -22.61 24.23 -24.91
C ALA A 587 -22.05 22.86 -24.45
N PRO A 588 -21.20 22.82 -23.40
CA PRO A 588 -20.75 21.57 -22.79
C PRO A 588 -21.91 20.65 -22.39
N ILE A 589 -21.74 19.34 -22.56
CA ILE A 589 -22.71 18.31 -22.15
C ILE A 589 -22.16 17.59 -20.93
N THR A 590 -22.85 17.72 -19.80
CA THR A 590 -22.54 16.98 -18.57
C THR A 590 -23.43 15.74 -18.47
N LEU A 591 -22.80 14.57 -18.33
CA LEU A 591 -23.51 13.30 -18.14
C LEU A 591 -23.94 13.12 -16.67
N PRO A 592 -24.96 12.29 -16.38
CA PRO A 592 -25.23 11.84 -15.02
C PRO A 592 -23.98 11.19 -14.40
N PRO A 593 -23.72 11.40 -13.10
CA PRO A 593 -22.53 10.86 -12.47
C PRO A 593 -22.57 9.33 -12.37
N VAL A 594 -21.40 8.69 -12.51
CA VAL A 594 -21.19 7.33 -11.98
C VAL A 594 -21.03 7.43 -10.47
N VAL A 595 -21.85 6.72 -9.70
CA VAL A 595 -21.89 6.81 -8.23
C VAL A 595 -21.42 5.50 -7.60
N PHE A 596 -20.53 5.60 -6.61
CA PHE A 596 -19.96 4.48 -5.87
C PHE A 596 -20.53 4.41 -4.46
N GLY A 597 -21.34 3.38 -4.22
CA GLY A 597 -21.80 3.01 -2.88
C GLY A 597 -20.71 2.27 -2.12
N LYS A 598 -20.76 2.34 -0.78
CA LYS A 598 -19.70 1.81 0.10
C LYS A 598 -20.23 0.85 1.15
N VAL A 599 -19.42 -0.15 1.48
CA VAL A 599 -19.64 -1.09 2.58
C VAL A 599 -18.40 -1.11 3.47
N GLN A 600 -18.61 -1.12 4.77
CA GLN A 600 -17.55 -1.15 5.76
C GLN A 600 -17.25 -2.59 6.17
N LEU A 601 -15.99 -3.03 6.05
CA LEU A 601 -15.53 -4.35 6.47
C LEU A 601 -14.22 -4.23 7.28
N ALA A 602 -14.03 -5.12 8.26
CA ALA A 602 -12.88 -5.09 9.18
C ALA A 602 -11.63 -5.67 8.50
N ASN A 603 -10.57 -4.87 8.38
CA ASN A 603 -9.30 -5.41 7.89
C ASN A 603 -8.60 -6.27 8.92
N ARG A 604 -8.78 -6.02 10.22
CA ARG A 604 -8.13 -6.81 11.28
C ARG A 604 -9.06 -7.93 11.75
N VAL A 605 -8.49 -9.10 12.06
CA VAL A 605 -9.17 -10.16 12.81
C VAL A 605 -9.23 -9.71 14.27
N ASP A 606 -10.24 -8.92 14.59
CA ASP A 606 -10.30 -8.20 15.85
C ASP A 606 -10.34 -9.14 17.07
N ASN A 607 -9.44 -8.88 18.01
CA ASN A 607 -9.45 -9.48 19.33
C ASN A 607 -9.73 -8.37 20.35
N VAL A 608 -10.96 -8.33 20.86
CA VAL A 608 -11.47 -7.32 21.79
C VAL A 608 -10.67 -7.19 23.10
N THR A 609 -9.69 -8.06 23.36
CA THR A 609 -8.87 -8.06 24.58
C THR A 609 -7.51 -7.38 24.44
N ASP A 610 -7.05 -7.05 23.23
CA ASP A 610 -5.72 -6.46 23.01
C ASP A 610 -5.71 -4.92 22.87
N GLY A 611 -6.89 -4.29 22.82
CA GLY A 611 -7.02 -2.83 22.76
C GLY A 611 -6.69 -2.22 21.39
N LEU A 612 -6.50 -3.04 20.35
CA LEU A 612 -6.29 -2.60 18.97
C LEU A 612 -7.65 -2.45 18.25
N PRO A 613 -7.79 -1.53 17.28
CA PRO A 613 -9.03 -1.36 16.55
C PRO A 613 -9.23 -2.50 15.54
N ALA A 614 -10.49 -2.80 15.20
CA ALA A 614 -10.84 -3.74 14.12
C ALA A 614 -10.35 -3.30 12.72
N PHE A 615 -9.88 -2.05 12.61
CA PHE A 615 -9.33 -1.45 11.40
C PHE A 615 -10.31 -1.49 10.23
N TYR A 616 -11.50 -0.95 10.44
CA TYR A 616 -12.54 -0.88 9.43
C TYR A 616 -12.14 -0.01 8.24
N ARG A 617 -12.31 -0.55 7.02
CA ARG A 617 -12.09 0.15 5.75
C ARG A 617 -13.31 0.01 4.84
N TYR A 618 -13.49 0.98 3.95
CA TYR A 618 -14.60 0.99 3.00
C TYR A 618 -14.22 0.27 1.70
N ARG A 619 -15.17 -0.47 1.13
CA ARG A 619 -15.08 -1.14 -0.17
C ARG A 619 -16.31 -0.80 -1.02
N ILE A 620 -16.21 -0.91 -2.34
CA ILE A 620 -17.34 -0.65 -3.25
C ILE A 620 -18.46 -1.66 -2.96
N ALA A 621 -19.63 -1.19 -2.53
CA ALA A 621 -20.83 -2.00 -2.36
C ALA A 621 -21.75 -1.96 -3.58
N SER A 622 -21.65 -0.89 -4.37
CA SER A 622 -22.42 -0.74 -5.60
C SER A 622 -21.78 0.28 -6.55
N VAL A 623 -22.00 0.11 -7.84
CA VAL A 623 -21.73 1.11 -8.87
C VAL A 623 -23.03 1.43 -9.58
N THR A 624 -23.48 2.68 -9.54
CA THR A 624 -24.56 3.18 -10.39
C THR A 624 -23.92 3.81 -11.61
N THR A 625 -24.18 3.26 -12.80
CA THR A 625 -23.60 3.75 -14.06
C THR A 625 -24.27 5.04 -14.53
N GLU A 626 -23.68 5.71 -15.51
CA GLU A 626 -24.25 6.93 -16.14
C GLU A 626 -25.65 6.68 -16.73
N THR A 627 -25.92 5.43 -17.15
CA THR A 627 -27.21 4.98 -17.67
C THR A 627 -28.20 4.57 -16.58
N GLY A 628 -27.79 4.54 -15.31
CA GLY A 628 -28.63 4.18 -14.16
C GLY A 628 -28.64 2.70 -13.78
N SER A 629 -27.91 1.82 -14.47
CA SER A 629 -27.75 0.41 -14.09
C SER A 629 -26.97 0.32 -12.78
N VAL A 630 -27.35 -0.62 -11.91
CA VAL A 630 -26.70 -0.83 -10.60
C VAL A 630 -25.98 -2.16 -10.58
N ILE A 631 -24.65 -2.10 -10.46
CA ILE A 631 -23.76 -3.25 -10.25
C ILE A 631 -23.52 -3.39 -8.76
N SER A 632 -23.67 -4.57 -8.17
CA SER A 632 -23.49 -4.80 -6.72
C SER A 632 -22.65 -6.05 -6.46
N PRO A 633 -21.39 -5.89 -6.00
CA PRO A 633 -20.58 -6.99 -5.49
C PRO A 633 -21.01 -7.42 -4.09
N THR A 634 -20.87 -8.71 -3.79
CA THR A 634 -21.02 -9.30 -2.45
C THR A 634 -19.68 -9.83 -1.99
N TYR A 635 -19.19 -9.37 -0.85
CA TYR A 635 -17.95 -9.83 -0.25
C TYR A 635 -18.19 -10.96 0.75
N GLN A 636 -17.22 -11.88 0.86
CA GLN A 636 -17.21 -12.91 1.89
C GLN A 636 -15.78 -13.25 2.32
N LEU A 637 -15.67 -13.96 3.45
CA LEU A 637 -14.48 -14.71 3.85
C LEU A 637 -14.76 -16.18 3.54
N VAL A 638 -13.97 -16.78 2.65
CA VAL A 638 -14.17 -18.19 2.23
C VAL A 638 -14.00 -19.12 3.42
N ASN A 639 -12.96 -18.89 4.22
CA ASN A 639 -12.67 -19.59 5.46
C ASN A 639 -12.25 -18.54 6.50
N ALA A 640 -13.20 -18.07 7.31
CA ALA A 640 -12.95 -16.97 8.26
C ALA A 640 -12.04 -17.41 9.42
N CYS A 641 -11.14 -16.53 9.81
CA CYS A 641 -10.36 -16.73 11.04
C CYS A 641 -11.19 -16.40 12.28
N THR A 642 -10.93 -17.13 13.37
CA THR A 642 -11.55 -16.88 14.67
C THR A 642 -10.51 -16.29 15.61
N ALA A 643 -10.84 -15.17 16.26
CA ALA A 643 -9.99 -14.57 17.28
C ALA A 643 -10.13 -15.31 18.64
N PRO A 644 -9.04 -15.51 19.41
CA PRO A 644 -7.65 -15.29 19.01
C PRO A 644 -7.21 -16.33 17.98
N VAL A 645 -6.46 -15.91 16.95
CA VAL A 645 -5.99 -16.82 15.91
C VAL A 645 -4.85 -17.67 16.44
N THR A 646 -5.05 -18.99 16.49
CA THR A 646 -4.06 -19.97 16.96
C THR A 646 -3.42 -20.77 15.81
N ILE A 647 -3.73 -20.42 14.57
CA ILE A 647 -3.22 -21.07 13.37
C ILE A 647 -1.70 -20.80 13.27
N ALA A 648 -0.91 -21.84 13.02
CA ALA A 648 0.50 -21.65 12.69
C ALA A 648 0.61 -20.97 11.31
N PRO A 649 1.34 -19.84 11.16
CA PRO A 649 1.46 -19.11 9.90
C PRO A 649 1.74 -19.97 8.67
N ALA A 650 2.71 -20.90 8.78
CA ALA A 650 3.11 -21.79 7.69
C ALA A 650 2.05 -22.82 7.26
N ALA A 651 1.03 -23.06 8.09
CA ALA A 651 -0.06 -24.00 7.82
C ALA A 651 -1.37 -23.26 7.49
N ASN A 652 -1.33 -21.94 7.34
CA ASN A 652 -2.52 -21.12 7.19
C ASN A 652 -3.15 -21.28 5.79
N THR A 653 -4.41 -21.68 5.78
CA THR A 653 -5.24 -21.73 4.56
C THR A 653 -6.49 -20.86 4.68
N SER A 654 -6.58 -20.01 5.72
CA SER A 654 -7.75 -19.20 6.00
C SER A 654 -7.74 -17.89 5.22
N SER A 655 -8.89 -17.23 5.13
CA SER A 655 -9.10 -15.90 4.53
C SER A 655 -8.58 -14.75 5.44
N CYS A 656 -7.56 -15.03 6.23
CA CYS A 656 -6.80 -14.02 6.95
C CYS A 656 -5.31 -14.34 6.87
N TYR A 657 -4.45 -13.37 7.13
CA TYR A 657 -2.99 -13.53 7.05
C TYR A 657 -2.28 -12.88 8.22
N PRO A 658 -1.14 -13.46 8.62
CA PRO A 658 -0.32 -12.92 9.68
C PRO A 658 0.45 -11.68 9.20
N VAL A 659 0.57 -10.69 10.08
CA VAL A 659 1.42 -9.52 9.93
C VAL A 659 2.22 -9.36 11.22
N SER A 660 3.55 -9.40 11.13
CA SER A 660 4.43 -9.17 12.26
C SER A 660 4.80 -7.70 12.34
N TRP A 661 4.66 -7.09 13.52
CA TRP A 661 4.99 -5.68 13.73
C TRP A 661 5.36 -5.39 15.18
N THR A 662 6.05 -4.27 15.42
CA THR A 662 6.46 -3.83 16.75
C THR A 662 5.68 -2.56 17.12
N PRO A 663 4.84 -2.58 18.16
CA PRO A 663 4.21 -1.37 18.67
C PRO A 663 5.23 -0.41 19.27
N PRO A 664 4.94 0.91 19.26
CA PRO A 664 5.82 1.90 19.86
C PRO A 664 6.22 1.56 21.31
N GLY A 665 7.53 1.48 21.56
CA GLY A 665 8.09 1.24 22.91
C GLY A 665 8.28 -0.24 23.26
N TYR A 666 7.97 -1.15 22.36
CA TYR A 666 8.33 -2.57 22.46
C TYR A 666 9.61 -2.86 21.69
N THR A 667 10.35 -3.89 22.10
CA THR A 667 11.56 -4.35 21.39
C THR A 667 11.35 -5.66 20.64
N ALA A 668 10.33 -6.43 21.03
CA ALA A 668 9.96 -7.67 20.36
C ALA A 668 8.75 -7.42 19.44
N PRO A 669 8.78 -7.89 18.19
CA PRO A 669 7.59 -7.91 17.36
C PRO A 669 6.55 -8.89 17.93
N PHE A 670 5.28 -8.63 17.66
CA PHE A 670 4.22 -9.62 17.87
C PHE A 670 3.45 -9.85 16.57
N LEU A 671 2.74 -10.97 16.53
CA LEU A 671 1.99 -11.41 15.37
C LEU A 671 0.53 -10.95 15.48
N ASP A 672 0.05 -10.23 14.48
CA ASP A 672 -1.35 -9.83 14.33
C ASP A 672 -1.94 -10.43 13.06
N TRP A 673 -3.27 -10.43 12.92
CA TRP A 673 -3.95 -11.09 11.81
C TRP A 673 -4.92 -10.17 11.10
N PHE A 674 -4.90 -10.19 9.77
CA PHE A 674 -5.70 -9.32 8.92
C PHE A 674 -6.56 -10.13 7.95
N ASN A 675 -7.82 -9.75 7.77
CA ASN A 675 -8.77 -10.37 6.86
C ASN A 675 -8.45 -10.03 5.40
N ARG A 676 -8.70 -11.01 4.54
CA ARG A 676 -8.70 -10.85 3.10
C ARG A 676 -10.05 -11.28 2.53
N TYR A 677 -10.73 -10.37 1.85
CA TYR A 677 -12.08 -10.60 1.35
C TYR A 677 -12.06 -10.98 -0.13
N VAL A 678 -12.96 -11.90 -0.50
CA VAL A 678 -13.24 -12.24 -1.89
C VAL A 678 -14.63 -11.76 -2.29
N VAL A 679 -14.83 -11.51 -3.58
CA VAL A 679 -16.15 -11.34 -4.18
C VAL A 679 -16.75 -12.72 -4.44
N SER A 680 -17.90 -13.00 -3.84
CA SER A 680 -18.66 -14.23 -4.04
C SER A 680 -19.73 -14.12 -5.11
N LYS A 681 -20.19 -12.89 -5.37
CA LYS A 681 -21.25 -12.60 -6.33
C LYS A 681 -21.16 -11.17 -6.83
N VAL A 682 -21.45 -10.96 -8.11
CA VAL A 682 -21.73 -9.65 -8.71
C VAL A 682 -23.09 -9.73 -9.38
N THR A 683 -23.98 -8.78 -9.08
CA THR A 683 -25.26 -8.63 -9.78
C THR A 683 -25.30 -7.32 -10.54
N ALA A 684 -25.86 -7.31 -11.75
CA ALA A 684 -26.27 -6.08 -12.43
C ALA A 684 -27.78 -6.03 -12.56
N THR A 685 -28.37 -4.89 -12.21
CA THR A 685 -29.81 -4.69 -12.20
C THR A 685 -30.18 -3.40 -12.92
N ASP A 686 -31.35 -3.40 -13.55
CA ASP A 686 -31.98 -2.22 -14.13
C ASP A 686 -33.08 -1.73 -13.19
N PRO A 687 -32.84 -0.63 -12.44
CA PRO A 687 -33.84 -0.09 -11.51
C PRO A 687 -35.07 0.50 -12.20
N THR A 688 -34.98 0.83 -13.49
CA THR A 688 -36.11 1.35 -14.28
C THR A 688 -37.05 0.25 -14.75
N GLY A 689 -36.57 -1.00 -14.72
CA GLY A 689 -37.30 -2.20 -15.12
C GLY A 689 -37.27 -2.41 -16.65
N GLY A 690 -37.50 -3.66 -17.07
CA GLY A 690 -37.53 -4.03 -18.49
C GLY A 690 -36.40 -4.98 -18.90
N ALA A 691 -35.31 -5.04 -18.14
CA ALA A 691 -34.27 -6.06 -18.26
C ALA A 691 -34.23 -7.00 -17.03
N PRO A 692 -34.01 -8.32 -17.21
CA PRO A 692 -33.76 -9.23 -16.10
C PRO A 692 -32.42 -8.91 -15.41
N ALA A 693 -32.34 -9.20 -14.11
CA ALA A 693 -31.09 -9.07 -13.37
C ALA A 693 -30.07 -10.12 -13.85
N THR A 694 -28.83 -9.71 -14.08
CA THR A 694 -27.74 -10.66 -14.32
C THR A 694 -26.99 -10.94 -13.02
N ALA A 695 -26.50 -12.16 -12.87
CA ALA A 695 -25.72 -12.57 -11.71
C ALA A 695 -24.54 -13.44 -12.15
N THR A 696 -23.36 -13.10 -11.65
CA THR A 696 -22.16 -13.93 -11.73
C THR A 696 -21.74 -14.28 -10.32
N SER A 697 -21.60 -15.57 -10.01
CA SER A 697 -21.19 -16.07 -8.70
C SER A 697 -19.86 -16.81 -8.79
N TYR A 698 -19.05 -16.69 -7.75
CA TYR A 698 -17.73 -17.30 -7.67
C TYR A 698 -17.69 -18.28 -6.49
N VAL A 699 -17.28 -19.51 -6.76
CA VAL A 699 -17.10 -20.56 -5.74
C VAL A 699 -15.63 -20.95 -5.70
N PHE A 700 -15.03 -20.83 -4.52
CA PHE A 700 -13.63 -21.17 -4.26
C PHE A 700 -13.59 -22.58 -3.66
N LYS A 701 -13.47 -23.59 -4.52
CA LYS A 701 -13.88 -24.99 -4.25
C LYS A 701 -13.01 -25.70 -3.21
N ASP A 702 -11.71 -25.43 -3.20
CA ASP A 702 -10.78 -26.03 -2.22
C ASP A 702 -10.75 -25.29 -0.89
N HIS A 703 -11.52 -24.20 -0.75
CA HIS A 703 -11.68 -23.29 0.40
C HIS A 703 -10.40 -22.66 0.99
N GLY A 704 -9.21 -23.18 0.64
CA GLY A 704 -7.93 -22.79 1.17
C GLY A 704 -7.27 -21.68 0.37
N ALA A 705 -7.07 -20.52 1.01
CA ALA A 705 -6.12 -19.52 0.53
C ALA A 705 -4.69 -20.08 0.61
N ALA A 706 -3.80 -19.66 -0.29
CA ALA A 706 -2.37 -19.90 -0.16
C ALA A 706 -1.65 -18.64 0.33
N TRP A 707 -0.78 -18.82 1.32
CA TRP A 707 0.02 -17.77 1.94
C TRP A 707 1.49 -18.22 1.94
N HIS A 708 2.29 -17.58 1.09
CA HIS A 708 3.71 -17.84 0.94
C HIS A 708 4.52 -17.03 1.96
N TYR A 709 5.72 -17.51 2.30
CA TYR A 709 6.64 -16.75 3.15
C TYR A 709 7.00 -15.39 2.53
N ASP A 710 7.13 -14.36 3.36
CA ASP A 710 7.47 -13.00 2.94
C ASP A 710 8.95 -12.92 2.51
N ASP A 711 9.23 -13.31 1.27
CA ASP A 711 10.56 -13.26 0.67
C ASP A 711 10.81 -12.00 -0.18
N ASN A 712 9.86 -11.07 -0.17
CA ASN A 712 10.07 -9.72 -0.69
C ASN A 712 10.93 -8.90 0.27
N GLU A 713 11.86 -8.12 -0.28
CA GLU A 713 12.81 -7.32 0.52
C GLU A 713 12.23 -6.00 1.04
N LEU A 714 10.96 -5.70 0.73
CA LEU A 714 10.22 -4.58 1.35
C LEU A 714 9.87 -4.88 2.80
N VAL A 715 9.65 -6.16 3.14
CA VAL A 715 9.45 -6.60 4.53
C VAL A 715 10.80 -6.83 5.19
N GLN A 716 11.04 -6.10 6.28
CA GLN A 716 12.26 -6.23 7.07
C GLN A 716 12.41 -7.66 7.63
N PRO A 717 13.63 -8.20 7.76
CA PRO A 717 13.85 -9.58 8.21
C PRO A 717 13.12 -9.97 9.52
N LYS A 718 13.03 -9.05 10.49
CA LYS A 718 12.34 -9.28 11.77
C LYS A 718 10.81 -9.35 11.67
N TYR A 719 10.24 -8.89 10.56
CA TYR A 719 8.79 -8.85 10.31
C TYR A 719 8.31 -9.88 9.29
N ARG A 720 9.21 -10.67 8.68
CA ARG A 720 8.83 -11.69 7.70
C ARG A 720 8.03 -12.81 8.34
N THR A 721 6.89 -13.12 7.75
CA THR A 721 5.99 -14.19 8.14
C THR A 721 5.41 -14.85 6.87
N TYR A 722 4.15 -15.29 6.88
CA TYR A 722 3.44 -15.84 5.72
C TYR A 722 2.34 -14.87 5.25
N GLY A 723 2.72 -13.63 4.93
CA GLY A 723 1.82 -12.55 4.54
C GLY A 723 1.61 -12.40 3.02
N GLN A 724 2.31 -13.18 2.19
CA GLN A 724 2.24 -13.07 0.74
C GLN A 724 1.12 -13.94 0.16
N PHE A 725 0.04 -13.30 -0.28
CA PHE A 725 -1.11 -14.02 -0.84
C PHE A 725 -0.81 -14.62 -2.22
N ARG A 726 -1.12 -15.91 -2.36
CA ARG A 726 -0.90 -16.71 -3.58
C ARG A 726 -2.18 -17.20 -4.27
N GLY A 727 -3.33 -16.64 -3.88
CA GLY A 727 -4.63 -16.96 -4.50
C GLY A 727 -5.27 -18.27 -4.01
N TYR A 728 -6.37 -18.62 -4.67
CA TYR A 728 -7.08 -19.89 -4.53
C TYR A 728 -6.75 -20.79 -5.72
N SER A 729 -6.66 -22.10 -5.49
CA SER A 729 -6.27 -23.09 -6.50
C SER A 729 -7.36 -23.35 -7.53
N ASP A 730 -8.64 -23.35 -7.14
CA ASP A 730 -9.77 -23.72 -7.98
C ASP A 730 -10.92 -22.72 -7.79
N VAL A 731 -11.25 -22.00 -8.87
CA VAL A 731 -12.31 -21.00 -8.92
C VAL A 731 -13.36 -21.40 -9.96
N ILE A 732 -14.58 -21.64 -9.50
CA ILE A 732 -15.75 -21.88 -10.35
C ILE A 732 -16.52 -20.57 -10.53
N THR A 733 -16.78 -20.19 -11.77
CA THR A 733 -17.64 -19.07 -12.16
C THR A 733 -18.98 -19.60 -12.66
N LEU A 734 -20.06 -19.12 -12.05
CA LEU A 734 -21.44 -19.41 -12.43
C LEU A 734 -22.11 -18.15 -12.96
N THR A 735 -22.65 -18.18 -14.18
CA THR A 735 -23.40 -17.04 -14.75
C THR A 735 -24.86 -17.43 -14.95
N GLY A 736 -25.78 -16.58 -14.48
CA GLY A 736 -27.22 -16.86 -14.40
C GLY A 736 -27.71 -16.96 -12.96
N ASP A 737 -28.99 -16.72 -12.73
CA ASP A 737 -29.57 -16.67 -11.38
C ASP A 737 -30.00 -18.04 -10.84
N GLY A 738 -30.05 -19.08 -11.69
CA GLY A 738 -30.41 -20.46 -11.34
C GLY A 738 -31.87 -20.66 -10.93
N ALA A 739 -32.64 -19.58 -10.81
CA ALA A 739 -34.04 -19.60 -10.38
C ALA A 739 -34.99 -19.32 -11.55
N ASN A 740 -34.65 -18.35 -12.38
CA ASN A 740 -35.39 -17.98 -13.59
C ASN A 740 -34.62 -18.40 -14.84
N ASP A 741 -33.29 -18.38 -14.79
CA ASP A 741 -32.41 -18.74 -15.91
C ASP A 741 -31.42 -19.86 -15.53
N PRO A 742 -31.19 -20.87 -16.40
CA PRO A 742 -30.15 -21.87 -16.22
C PRO A 742 -28.76 -21.25 -16.07
N GLN A 743 -27.90 -21.87 -15.26
CA GLN A 743 -26.55 -21.35 -15.03
C GLN A 743 -25.53 -21.97 -15.99
N ALA A 744 -24.73 -21.12 -16.63
CA ALA A 744 -23.46 -21.53 -17.24
C ALA A 744 -22.40 -21.76 -16.14
N LYS A 745 -21.54 -22.76 -16.31
CA LYS A 745 -20.46 -23.09 -15.38
C LYS A 745 -19.11 -23.10 -16.10
N PHE A 746 -18.16 -22.35 -15.56
CA PHE A 746 -16.75 -22.36 -15.93
C PHE A 746 -15.90 -22.62 -14.69
N GLU A 747 -14.80 -23.36 -14.82
CA GLU A 747 -13.89 -23.71 -13.74
C GLU A 747 -12.47 -23.39 -14.18
N THR A 748 -11.67 -22.79 -13.29
CA THR A 748 -10.27 -22.46 -13.57
C THR A 748 -9.40 -22.87 -12.40
N VAL A 749 -8.41 -23.72 -12.70
CA VAL A 749 -7.39 -24.18 -11.77
C VAL A 749 -6.10 -23.40 -12.02
N TYR A 750 -5.44 -22.99 -10.95
CA TYR A 750 -4.26 -22.12 -10.98
C TYR A 750 -3.05 -22.76 -10.30
N TYR A 751 -1.87 -22.46 -10.84
CA TYR A 751 -0.62 -22.52 -10.10
C TYR A 751 -0.61 -21.42 -9.02
N ARG A 752 -0.10 -21.75 -7.83
CA ARG A 752 0.00 -20.81 -6.70
C ARG A 752 1.45 -20.46 -6.37
N GLY A 753 2.40 -21.28 -6.80
CA GLY A 753 3.83 -21.06 -6.55
C GLY A 753 4.26 -21.49 -5.15
N MET A 754 3.69 -22.57 -4.61
CA MET A 754 3.94 -23.03 -3.24
C MET A 754 5.03 -24.10 -3.11
N SER A 755 5.65 -24.52 -4.21
CA SER A 755 6.71 -25.53 -4.20
C SER A 755 7.99 -24.97 -3.57
N ARG A 756 8.52 -25.66 -2.55
CA ARG A 756 9.76 -25.31 -1.84
C ARG A 756 9.73 -23.94 -1.13
N ASP A 757 8.54 -23.42 -0.82
CA ASP A 757 8.36 -22.21 -0.02
C ASP A 757 9.10 -22.33 1.32
N ASN A 758 10.02 -21.42 1.61
CA ASN A 758 10.83 -21.37 2.84
C ASN A 758 11.44 -22.74 3.24
N ASN A 759 12.07 -23.42 2.29
CA ASN A 759 12.72 -24.74 2.46
C ASN A 759 11.75 -25.88 2.79
N THR A 760 10.48 -25.78 2.40
CA THR A 760 9.51 -26.89 2.44
C THR A 760 9.73 -27.88 1.28
N THR A 761 8.91 -28.94 1.23
CA THR A 761 8.95 -29.94 0.16
C THR A 761 8.41 -29.39 -1.16
N ALA A 762 8.73 -30.07 -2.27
CA ALA A 762 8.11 -29.76 -3.55
C ALA A 762 6.59 -29.99 -3.50
N VAL A 763 5.84 -29.15 -4.21
CA VAL A 763 4.38 -29.25 -4.38
C VAL A 763 4.09 -29.59 -5.83
N THR A 764 3.38 -30.70 -6.06
CA THR A 764 3.02 -31.16 -7.40
C THR A 764 1.50 -31.13 -7.57
N LEU A 765 1.04 -30.47 -8.62
CA LEU A 765 -0.36 -30.39 -9.03
C LEU A 765 -0.67 -31.49 -10.05
N THR A 766 -1.91 -32.00 -10.03
CA THR A 766 -2.39 -32.99 -11.01
C THR A 766 -3.54 -32.38 -11.82
N ASP A 767 -3.42 -32.37 -13.14
CA ASP A 767 -4.48 -31.90 -14.04
C ASP A 767 -5.56 -32.98 -14.30
N SER A 768 -6.63 -32.62 -15.02
CA SER A 768 -7.71 -33.56 -15.31
C SER A 768 -7.39 -34.65 -16.36
N ALA A 769 -6.22 -34.60 -17.00
CA ALA A 769 -5.67 -35.63 -17.87
C ALA A 769 -4.66 -36.55 -17.14
N GLY A 770 -4.33 -36.26 -15.88
CA GLY A 770 -3.39 -37.01 -15.05
C GLY A 770 -1.94 -36.51 -15.13
N GLY A 771 -1.67 -35.42 -15.85
CA GLY A 771 -0.37 -34.77 -15.92
C GLY A 771 0.05 -34.20 -14.57
N GLN A 772 1.35 -34.22 -14.30
CA GLN A 772 1.95 -33.77 -13.04
C GLN A 772 2.76 -32.50 -13.27
N HIS A 773 2.53 -31.47 -12.46
CA HIS A 773 3.11 -30.14 -12.64
C HIS A 773 3.73 -29.63 -11.34
N ASP A 774 4.98 -29.17 -11.38
CA ASP A 774 5.62 -28.55 -10.21
C ASP A 774 5.07 -27.13 -9.99
N ASP A 775 4.61 -26.83 -8.78
CA ASP A 775 4.01 -25.53 -8.43
C ASP A 775 5.09 -24.50 -8.06
N THR A 776 6.06 -24.29 -8.95
CA THR A 776 7.20 -23.40 -8.72
C THR A 776 6.77 -21.93 -8.54
N ASP A 777 7.49 -21.17 -7.71
CA ASP A 777 7.19 -19.76 -7.39
C ASP A 777 6.94 -18.89 -8.64
N GLN A 778 7.71 -19.14 -9.71
CA GLN A 778 7.60 -18.42 -10.99
C GLN A 778 6.25 -18.58 -11.69
N LEU A 779 5.48 -19.63 -11.37
CA LEU A 779 4.16 -19.89 -11.97
C LEU A 779 3.00 -19.31 -11.16
N SER A 780 3.27 -18.60 -10.07
CA SER A 780 2.23 -18.08 -9.19
C SER A 780 1.19 -17.24 -9.94
N GLY A 781 -0.08 -17.68 -9.92
CA GLY A 781 -1.19 -17.02 -10.60
C GLY A 781 -1.44 -17.45 -12.03
N ASN A 782 -0.54 -18.24 -12.64
CA ASN A 782 -0.72 -18.79 -13.96
C ASN A 782 -1.84 -19.84 -13.96
N VAL A 783 -2.57 -19.93 -15.07
CA VAL A 783 -3.66 -20.90 -15.24
C VAL A 783 -3.07 -22.27 -15.56
N LEU A 784 -3.40 -23.27 -14.74
CA LEU A 784 -3.11 -24.69 -15.00
C LEU A 784 -4.16 -25.30 -15.92
N GLU A 785 -5.45 -25.12 -15.62
CA GLU A 785 -6.53 -25.71 -16.41
C GLU A 785 -7.77 -24.81 -16.44
N THR A 786 -8.41 -24.69 -17.60
CA THR A 786 -9.77 -24.13 -17.75
C THR A 786 -10.72 -25.22 -18.20
N THR A 787 -11.92 -25.26 -17.62
CA THR A 787 -12.96 -26.23 -17.99
C THR A 787 -14.32 -25.53 -18.15
N ALA A 788 -14.97 -25.73 -19.30
CA ALA A 788 -16.33 -25.29 -19.55
C ALA A 788 -17.28 -26.50 -19.50
N TYR A 789 -18.49 -26.28 -18.97
CA TYR A 789 -19.51 -27.32 -18.82
C TYR A 789 -20.76 -26.96 -19.63
N LEU A 790 -21.53 -27.98 -20.04
CA LEU A 790 -22.88 -27.81 -20.62
C LEU A 790 -23.91 -27.48 -19.51
N GLY A 791 -23.70 -26.34 -18.85
CA GLY A 791 -24.49 -25.87 -17.72
C GLY A 791 -24.02 -26.40 -16.36
N ASN A 792 -24.53 -25.81 -15.29
CA ASN A 792 -24.24 -26.24 -13.91
C ASN A 792 -24.84 -27.63 -13.62
N GLY A 793 -23.99 -28.58 -13.22
CA GLY A 793 -24.35 -30.00 -13.07
C GLY A 793 -24.35 -30.80 -14.38
N GLY A 794 -24.05 -30.16 -15.52
CA GLY A 794 -23.88 -30.82 -16.82
C GLY A 794 -22.49 -31.46 -16.98
N PRO A 795 -22.30 -32.28 -18.04
CA PRO A 795 -20.98 -32.83 -18.37
C PRO A 795 -20.02 -31.72 -18.84
N VAL A 796 -18.72 -32.02 -18.83
CA VAL A 796 -17.69 -31.17 -19.43
C VAL A 796 -17.96 -31.04 -20.94
N ASP A 797 -17.91 -29.81 -21.45
CA ASP A 797 -17.95 -29.53 -22.88
C ASP A 797 -16.53 -29.52 -23.46
N HIS A 798 -15.64 -28.71 -22.89
CA HIS A 798 -14.23 -28.66 -23.25
C HIS A 798 -13.36 -28.25 -22.07
N SER A 799 -12.07 -28.62 -22.14
CA SER A 799 -11.05 -28.09 -21.22
C SER A 799 -9.73 -27.86 -21.92
N THR A 800 -8.91 -26.98 -21.34
CA THR A 800 -7.55 -26.67 -21.77
C THR A 800 -6.63 -26.72 -20.57
N VAL A 801 -5.65 -27.63 -20.61
CA VAL A 801 -4.52 -27.71 -19.67
C VAL A 801 -3.35 -26.93 -20.26
N THR A 802 -2.62 -26.18 -19.45
CA THR A 802 -1.43 -25.42 -19.86
C THR A 802 -0.25 -25.76 -18.95
N SER A 803 0.80 -26.34 -19.54
CA SER A 803 2.11 -26.52 -18.91
C SER A 803 3.03 -25.36 -19.28
N TYR A 804 3.88 -24.91 -18.36
CA TYR A 804 4.76 -23.76 -18.59
C TYR A 804 6.23 -24.16 -18.65
N TRP A 805 6.97 -23.44 -19.48
CA TRP A 805 8.42 -23.42 -19.47
C TRP A 805 8.88 -22.26 -18.57
N VAL A 806 9.78 -22.58 -17.63
CA VAL A 806 10.52 -21.60 -16.84
C VAL A 806 11.98 -21.66 -17.27
N SER A 807 12.55 -20.54 -17.72
CA SER A 807 13.95 -20.52 -18.17
C SER A 807 14.94 -20.70 -17.02
N ALA A 808 16.18 -21.07 -17.35
CA ALA A 808 17.30 -20.78 -16.47
C ALA A 808 17.37 -19.26 -16.18
N PRO A 809 17.88 -18.85 -15.01
CA PRO A 809 17.88 -17.44 -14.64
C PRO A 809 18.85 -16.63 -15.52
N THR A 810 18.37 -15.52 -16.09
CA THR A 810 19.20 -14.61 -16.90
C THR A 810 20.02 -13.66 -16.03
N ALA A 811 19.54 -13.35 -14.82
CA ALA A 811 20.21 -12.59 -13.79
C ALA A 811 19.94 -13.19 -12.40
N THR A 812 20.92 -13.12 -11.52
CA THR A 812 20.80 -13.62 -10.14
C THR A 812 21.44 -12.63 -9.16
N ARG A 813 20.73 -12.30 -8.08
CA ARG A 813 21.24 -11.54 -6.94
C ARG A 813 21.13 -12.35 -5.65
N SER A 814 22.24 -12.54 -4.95
CA SER A 814 22.23 -13.14 -3.63
C SER A 814 21.55 -12.22 -2.61
N ARG A 815 20.79 -12.81 -1.68
CA ARG A 815 20.08 -12.11 -0.61
C ARG A 815 20.43 -12.73 0.73
N SER A 816 20.65 -11.91 1.75
CA SER A 816 20.92 -12.42 3.10
C SER A 816 19.62 -12.94 3.74
N GLY A 817 19.65 -14.20 4.21
CA GLY A 817 18.50 -14.83 4.88
C GLY A 817 17.30 -15.14 3.98
N LEU A 818 17.46 -15.07 2.65
CA LEU A 818 16.44 -15.43 1.65
C LEU A 818 17.07 -16.25 0.53
N PRO A 819 16.28 -17.01 -0.26
CA PRO A 819 16.75 -17.56 -1.54
C PRO A 819 17.33 -16.46 -2.44
N ALA A 820 18.16 -16.80 -3.42
CA ALA A 820 18.61 -15.79 -4.38
C ALA A 820 17.40 -15.20 -5.15
N LEU A 821 17.44 -13.91 -5.47
CA LEU A 821 16.47 -13.29 -6.36
C LEU A 821 16.90 -13.59 -7.79
N THR A 822 16.01 -14.13 -8.61
CA THR A 822 16.32 -14.52 -9.99
C THR A 822 15.39 -13.85 -10.99
N ALA A 823 15.93 -13.50 -12.16
CA ALA A 823 15.15 -13.08 -13.31
C ALA A 823 14.91 -14.28 -14.22
N ASN A 824 13.65 -14.60 -14.49
CA ASN A 824 13.26 -15.77 -15.29
C ASN A 824 12.21 -15.40 -16.34
N TRP A 825 12.25 -16.12 -17.44
CA TRP A 825 11.17 -16.17 -18.42
C TRP A 825 10.17 -17.24 -18.04
N VAL A 826 8.89 -16.93 -18.25
CA VAL A 826 7.78 -17.87 -18.10
C VAL A 826 6.91 -17.79 -19.34
N ALA A 827 6.68 -18.92 -20.00
CA ALA A 827 5.80 -18.97 -21.18
C ALA A 827 5.12 -20.35 -21.30
N PRO A 828 3.91 -20.43 -21.89
CA PRO A 828 3.25 -21.71 -22.15
C PRO A 828 4.13 -22.62 -23.02
N ALA A 829 4.50 -23.80 -22.50
CA ALA A 829 5.27 -24.80 -23.22
C ALA A 829 4.38 -25.80 -23.94
N GLU A 830 3.23 -26.12 -23.34
CA GLU A 830 2.28 -27.11 -23.84
C GLU A 830 0.87 -26.61 -23.55
N THR A 831 -0.01 -26.66 -24.54
CA THR A 831 -1.45 -26.51 -24.32
C THR A 831 -2.17 -27.75 -24.82
N TYR A 832 -2.76 -28.50 -23.90
CA TYR A 832 -3.52 -29.71 -24.19
C TYR A 832 -5.01 -29.43 -24.06
N THR A 833 -5.74 -29.52 -25.18
CA THR A 833 -7.17 -29.23 -25.26
C THR A 833 -7.97 -30.50 -25.50
N ARG A 834 -9.13 -30.61 -24.86
CA ARG A 834 -10.13 -31.64 -25.17
C ARG A 834 -11.48 -31.01 -25.46
N GLN A 835 -12.17 -31.52 -26.47
CA GLN A 835 -13.53 -31.12 -26.85
C GLN A 835 -14.44 -32.34 -26.91
N ALA A 836 -15.60 -32.25 -26.26
CA ALA A 836 -16.63 -33.27 -26.31
C ALA A 836 -17.28 -33.30 -27.71
N VAL A 837 -17.46 -34.50 -28.25
CA VAL A 837 -18.20 -34.76 -29.49
C VAL A 837 -19.46 -35.54 -29.13
N THR A 838 -20.60 -34.88 -29.26
CA THR A 838 -21.91 -35.37 -28.81
C THR A 838 -22.88 -35.69 -29.95
N THR A 839 -22.50 -35.38 -31.20
CA THR A 839 -23.28 -35.72 -32.39
C THR A 839 -23.14 -37.22 -32.73
N GLY A 840 -24.01 -38.07 -32.17
CA GLY A 840 -24.19 -39.46 -32.65
C GLY A 840 -24.27 -40.59 -31.61
N GLY A 841 -24.30 -40.32 -30.30
CA GLY A 841 -24.40 -41.37 -29.27
C GLY A 841 -23.57 -41.07 -28.01
N THR A 842 -22.85 -42.08 -27.48
CA THR A 842 -21.93 -41.94 -26.34
C THR A 842 -20.90 -40.83 -26.59
N THR A 843 -20.69 -39.95 -25.61
CA THR A 843 -19.70 -38.87 -25.71
C THR A 843 -18.31 -39.43 -26.01
N THR A 844 -17.70 -38.93 -27.08
CA THR A 844 -16.29 -39.16 -27.40
C THR A 844 -15.53 -37.84 -27.30
N TRP A 845 -14.20 -37.90 -27.22
CA TRP A 845 -13.36 -36.71 -27.05
C TRP A 845 -12.42 -36.54 -28.24
N ARG A 846 -12.31 -35.31 -28.72
CA ARG A 846 -11.22 -34.89 -29.61
C ARG A 846 -10.19 -34.15 -28.78
N TYR A 847 -8.93 -34.49 -29.03
CA TYR A 847 -7.81 -33.90 -28.32
C TYR A 847 -6.89 -33.19 -29.31
N THR A 848 -6.41 -32.01 -28.93
CA THR A 848 -5.44 -31.23 -29.70
C THR A 848 -4.41 -30.67 -28.74
N GLU A 849 -3.15 -30.85 -29.09
CA GLU A 849 -1.99 -30.43 -28.31
C GLU A 849 -1.19 -29.42 -29.12
N THR A 850 -0.61 -28.43 -28.45
CA THR A 850 0.35 -27.49 -29.04
C THR A 850 1.56 -27.37 -28.14
N ASP A 851 2.69 -27.82 -28.64
CA ASP A 851 4.00 -27.67 -28.02
C ASP A 851 4.68 -26.41 -28.55
N THR A 852 5.25 -25.60 -27.65
CA THR A 852 6.08 -24.46 -28.00
C THR A 852 7.44 -24.57 -27.32
N THR A 853 8.50 -24.51 -28.11
CA THR A 853 9.88 -24.44 -27.63
C THR A 853 10.41 -23.02 -27.77
N TYR A 854 11.18 -22.58 -26.78
CA TYR A 854 11.71 -21.22 -26.70
C TYR A 854 13.24 -21.23 -26.77
N ASP A 855 13.83 -20.09 -27.12
CA ASP A 855 15.26 -19.90 -26.97
C ASP A 855 15.61 -19.79 -25.47
N GLY A 856 16.20 -20.86 -24.94
CA GLY A 856 16.63 -20.93 -23.54
C GLY A 856 18.05 -20.42 -23.30
N THR A 857 18.72 -19.88 -24.31
CA THR A 857 20.10 -19.41 -24.19
C THR A 857 20.13 -18.07 -23.49
N VAL A 858 20.40 -18.06 -22.18
CA VAL A 858 20.35 -16.85 -21.32
C VAL A 858 21.30 -15.71 -21.71
N THR A 859 22.20 -15.94 -22.68
CA THR A 859 23.12 -14.93 -23.22
C THR A 859 22.69 -14.40 -24.59
N ASP A 860 21.68 -15.00 -25.24
CA ASP A 860 21.15 -14.56 -26.52
C ASP A 860 20.18 -13.39 -26.32
N THR A 861 20.21 -12.44 -27.25
CA THR A 861 19.21 -11.37 -27.38
C THR A 861 17.80 -11.89 -27.68
N ASN A 862 17.67 -13.10 -28.22
CA ASN A 862 16.42 -13.75 -28.57
C ASN A 862 15.87 -14.64 -27.44
N VAL A 863 16.53 -14.70 -26.27
CA VAL A 863 16.06 -15.49 -25.12
C VAL A 863 14.56 -15.27 -24.87
N GLY A 864 13.84 -16.36 -24.62
CA GLY A 864 12.40 -16.35 -24.38
C GLY A 864 11.52 -16.19 -25.61
N LEU A 865 12.08 -16.06 -26.82
CA LEU A 865 11.28 -16.06 -28.05
C LEU A 865 10.96 -17.50 -28.51
N PRO A 866 9.76 -17.76 -29.06
CA PRO A 866 9.39 -19.08 -29.55
C PRO A 866 10.19 -19.44 -30.81
N VAL A 867 10.84 -20.61 -30.80
CA VAL A 867 11.68 -21.12 -31.89
C VAL A 867 10.90 -22.11 -32.76
N ARG A 868 10.11 -22.99 -32.14
CA ARG A 868 9.21 -23.92 -32.84
C ARG A 868 7.89 -24.05 -32.11
N THR A 869 6.82 -24.13 -32.89
CA THR A 869 5.48 -24.48 -32.41
C THR A 869 4.97 -25.68 -33.20
N TYR A 870 4.52 -26.72 -32.52
CA TYR A 870 3.98 -27.93 -33.11
C TYR A 870 2.57 -28.19 -32.61
N THR A 871 1.57 -28.13 -33.49
CA THR A 871 0.17 -28.39 -33.17
C THR A 871 -0.28 -29.69 -33.82
N HIS A 872 -0.89 -30.61 -33.07
CA HIS A 872 -1.32 -31.93 -33.56
C HIS A 872 -2.53 -32.48 -32.81
N THR A 873 -3.16 -33.53 -33.35
CA THR A 873 -4.19 -34.31 -32.64
C THR A 873 -3.56 -35.26 -31.62
N VAL A 874 -4.33 -35.77 -30.64
CA VAL A 874 -3.84 -36.82 -29.72
C VAL A 874 -4.70 -38.09 -29.86
N PRO A 875 -4.13 -39.21 -30.38
CA PRO A 875 -2.75 -39.38 -30.86
C PRO A 875 -2.46 -38.58 -32.14
N ALA A 876 -1.18 -38.31 -32.40
CA ALA A 876 -0.72 -37.53 -33.55
C ALA A 876 -1.15 -38.14 -34.87
N GLY A 877 -1.52 -37.30 -35.83
CA GLY A 877 -2.06 -37.70 -37.11
C GLY A 877 -1.55 -36.80 -38.20
N ALA A 878 -0.59 -37.30 -38.99
CA ALA A 878 0.15 -36.53 -40.01
C ALA A 878 -0.69 -35.56 -40.89
N PRO A 879 -1.94 -35.87 -41.31
CA PRO A 879 -2.76 -34.91 -42.07
C PRO A 879 -3.20 -33.65 -41.30
N TYR A 880 -3.12 -33.67 -39.97
CA TYR A 880 -3.60 -32.62 -39.06
C TYR A 880 -2.48 -31.97 -38.26
N ASP A 881 -1.22 -32.34 -38.53
CA ASP A 881 -0.04 -31.85 -37.84
C ASP A 881 0.46 -30.55 -38.51
N LEU A 882 0.72 -29.51 -37.72
CA LEU A 882 1.29 -28.24 -38.18
C LEU A 882 2.54 -27.92 -37.37
N CYS A 883 3.70 -27.84 -38.03
CA CYS A 883 4.95 -27.39 -37.42
C CYS A 883 5.37 -26.05 -38.01
N THR A 884 5.52 -25.05 -37.15
CA THR A 884 6.03 -23.72 -37.50
C THR A 884 7.40 -23.55 -36.85
N THR A 885 8.40 -23.11 -37.63
CA THR A 885 9.70 -22.69 -37.10
C THR A 885 9.86 -21.20 -37.35
N THR A 886 10.19 -20.44 -36.31
CA THR A 886 10.37 -19.00 -36.39
C THR A 886 11.85 -18.67 -36.30
N THR A 887 12.33 -17.83 -37.22
CA THR A 887 13.68 -17.25 -37.17
C THR A 887 13.59 -15.75 -36.95
N TYR A 888 14.40 -15.25 -36.03
CA TYR A 888 14.44 -13.83 -35.69
C TYR A 888 15.67 -13.19 -36.31
N THR A 889 15.50 -11.98 -36.85
CA THR A 889 16.65 -11.15 -37.22
C THR A 889 17.36 -10.72 -35.93
N ALA A 890 18.68 -10.87 -35.87
CA ALA A 890 19.46 -10.35 -34.74
C ALA A 890 19.13 -8.87 -34.52
N ASN A 891 18.69 -8.51 -33.31
CA ASN A 891 18.24 -7.15 -33.02
C ASN A 891 19.45 -6.18 -33.13
N PRO A 892 19.47 -5.23 -34.08
CA PRO A 892 20.60 -4.33 -34.26
C PRO A 892 20.74 -3.28 -33.13
N ALA A 893 19.79 -3.20 -32.19
CA ALA A 893 19.76 -2.19 -31.13
C ALA A 893 20.87 -2.32 -30.06
N VAL A 894 21.68 -3.39 -30.05
CA VAL A 894 22.83 -3.53 -29.12
C VAL A 894 24.08 -2.77 -29.63
N HIS A 895 24.05 -2.18 -30.83
CA HIS A 895 25.25 -1.60 -31.46
C HIS A 895 25.24 -0.09 -31.78
N ARG A 896 24.30 0.70 -31.25
CA ARG A 896 24.46 2.17 -31.29
C ARG A 896 24.69 2.71 -29.88
N ARG A 897 25.96 2.73 -29.50
CA ARG A 897 26.50 3.50 -28.37
C ARG A 897 26.34 4.99 -28.60
#